data_AF-A0A957Q7Y4-F1
#
_entry.id   AF-A0A957Q7Y4-F1
#
_cell.length_a   1.000
_cell.length_b   1.000
_cell.length_c   1.000
_cell.angle_alpha   90.00
_cell.angle_beta   90.00
_cell.angle_gamma   90.00
#
_symmetry.space_group_name_H-M   'P 1'
#
loop_
_entity.id
_entity.type
_entity.pdbx_description
1 polymer ?
#
loop_
_entity_poly.entity_id
_entity_poly.type
_entity_poly.pdbx_seq_one_letter_code
_entity_poly.pdbx_strand_id
1 'polypeptide(L)'
;MTTDKFRADWHKASYDRFLNDRLPQLLADRLPLTGYTSTITDSHTCTVIVTVAGNGAKVATTFTDLPYPTSEGIFNLHGELRTVVPWVAHSDLDRAAVKCVGELLYDWVDERLGEAANDLPWDETLLRAWLPLDKWIHDFMQHHRHAQTLDVTNWSARISHPRRIIIEQRTALITPSQWGRVDPFEMPEGPNLGRIFALSLGASIRDGAIVIDDDSPEATLGSTSVMIPCLEHDDPNRLLMGANMMRQWLPYTEPEPALVQTGNEPNAPHFWCGRNLLTAFIPWGEDTFEDGIVLSKSAAQRLSNLHHTEVGWIGGQPFDLYHEIEPGDKLSNRHGAKGVVCRILADDQMPRLADGTPVELIVSSLRLPGRMTLGHLREAVLGRLARHEGTPVIAPPFHGPSEAEIRQRLIAADLPVDGMETLRGTRAAYVHPSLVGWVYWGRTNHLARDKMAFAVDAPQQGQLLGDLEVAALRKVGATEILREHFLTRAANAAAPAALAIGSVAQAAPPTPQFVQLQQRLAAAGIQVALVDDALHFSFGAVAEGQGIAAPIALAQPLPHPWLPDHALTEVGLPSALTGHPDAPQQVPFDGQSITDSKAAVDYAAIGETNDKLTNLLSGGAPTSLIKQAQQQLRSRVNDYLET
;
A
#
# COMPACT_ATOMS: atom_id res chain seq x y z
N MET A 1 -26.26 -15.97 -5.90
CA MET A 1 -25.18 -16.91 -5.55
C MET A 1 -24.74 -16.66 -4.13
N THR A 2 -24.38 -17.70 -3.37
CA THR A 2 -23.77 -17.54 -2.04
C THR A 2 -22.39 -16.90 -2.19
N THR A 3 -22.00 -16.06 -1.22
CA THR A 3 -20.68 -15.38 -1.18
C THR A 3 -19.53 -16.36 -0.91
N ASP A 4 -19.82 -17.65 -0.73
CA ASP A 4 -18.85 -18.68 -0.35
C ASP A 4 -17.66 -18.79 -1.30
N LYS A 5 -17.86 -18.58 -2.61
CA LYS A 5 -16.79 -18.65 -3.62
C LYS A 5 -15.73 -17.55 -3.49
N PHE A 6 -15.99 -16.48 -2.73
CA PHE A 6 -15.05 -15.38 -2.53
C PHE A 6 -14.24 -15.49 -1.23
N ARG A 7 -14.50 -16.52 -0.41
CA ARG A 7 -13.91 -16.66 0.94
C ARG A 7 -12.41 -16.93 0.90
N ALA A 8 -11.69 -16.35 1.86
CA ALA A 8 -10.26 -16.55 2.09
C ALA A 8 -10.01 -17.34 3.39
N ASP A 9 -10.76 -18.43 3.58
CA ASP A 9 -10.81 -19.20 4.83
C ASP A 9 -9.44 -19.78 5.25
N TRP A 10 -8.50 -19.91 4.31
CA TRP A 10 -7.14 -20.39 4.58
C TRP A 10 -6.39 -19.52 5.58
N HIS A 11 -6.70 -18.22 5.68
CA HIS A 11 -6.10 -17.34 6.68
C HIS A 11 -6.50 -17.75 8.08
N LYS A 12 -7.80 -17.98 8.27
CA LYS A 12 -8.34 -18.44 9.54
C LYS A 12 -7.80 -19.83 9.89
N ALA A 13 -7.82 -20.76 8.93
CA ALA A 13 -7.29 -22.11 9.14
C ALA A 13 -5.78 -22.12 9.48
N SER A 14 -5.00 -21.26 8.81
CA SER A 14 -3.57 -21.07 9.09
C SER A 14 -3.34 -20.48 10.48
N TYR A 15 -4.09 -19.43 10.86
CA TYR A 15 -4.01 -18.82 12.19
C TYR A 15 -4.40 -19.81 13.29
N ASP A 16 -5.50 -20.55 13.11
CA ASP A 16 -5.97 -21.53 14.09
C ASP A 16 -4.93 -22.65 14.29
N ARG A 17 -4.24 -23.10 13.22
CA ARG A 17 -3.12 -24.04 13.31
C ARG A 17 -1.91 -23.45 14.03
N PHE A 18 -1.60 -22.17 13.78
CA PHE A 18 -0.56 -21.46 14.51
C PHE A 18 -0.86 -21.42 16.00
N LEU A 19 -2.06 -20.95 16.36
CA LEU A 19 -2.47 -20.74 17.74
C LEU A 19 -2.56 -22.06 18.53
N ASN A 20 -3.16 -23.09 17.95
CA ASN A 20 -3.52 -24.29 18.70
C ASN A 20 -2.47 -25.40 18.63
N ASP A 21 -1.64 -25.43 17.58
CA ASP A 21 -0.70 -26.53 17.35
C ASP A 21 0.75 -26.04 17.35
N ARG A 22 1.08 -25.03 16.52
CA ARG A 22 2.47 -24.67 16.24
C ARG A 22 3.12 -23.79 17.31
N LEU A 23 2.38 -22.81 17.82
CA LEU A 23 2.85 -21.95 18.91
C LEU A 23 3.11 -22.77 20.19
N PRO A 24 2.20 -23.62 20.70
CA PRO A 24 2.50 -24.44 21.88
C PRO A 24 3.68 -25.37 21.66
N GLN A 25 3.85 -25.93 20.46
CA GLN A 25 5.02 -26.74 20.13
C GLN A 25 6.33 -25.92 20.21
N LEU A 26 6.37 -24.75 19.56
CA LEU A 26 7.52 -23.85 19.62
C LEU A 26 7.86 -23.43 21.06
N LEU A 27 6.84 -23.11 21.85
CA LEU A 27 7.05 -22.77 23.26
C LEU A 27 7.58 -23.96 24.07
N ALA A 28 7.11 -25.19 23.81
CA ALA A 28 7.60 -26.38 24.49
C ALA A 28 9.05 -26.71 24.12
N ASP A 29 9.47 -26.40 22.89
CA ASP A 29 10.84 -26.62 22.41
C ASP A 29 11.83 -25.61 23.03
N ARG A 30 11.37 -24.41 23.42
CA ARG A 30 12.22 -23.30 23.90
C ARG A 30 12.10 -22.99 25.40
N LEU A 31 11.01 -23.40 26.05
CA LEU A 31 10.69 -23.11 27.44
C LEU A 31 10.29 -24.39 28.20
N PRO A 32 10.44 -24.45 29.54
CA PRO A 32 9.95 -25.57 30.35
C PRO A 32 8.41 -25.53 30.50
N LEU A 33 7.71 -25.66 29.38
CA LEU A 33 6.26 -25.54 29.27
C LEU A 33 5.55 -26.67 30.01
N THR A 34 4.58 -26.33 30.87
CA THR A 34 3.74 -27.29 31.60
C THR A 34 2.25 -27.09 31.36
N GLY A 35 1.86 -26.01 30.69
CA GLY A 35 0.48 -25.75 30.31
C GLY A 35 0.38 -24.67 29.24
N TYR A 36 -0.56 -24.83 28.33
CA TYR A 36 -0.90 -23.85 27.29
C TYR A 36 -2.41 -23.92 27.05
N THR A 37 -3.08 -22.77 27.03
CA THR A 37 -4.49 -22.70 26.61
C THR A 37 -4.73 -21.44 25.79
N SER A 38 -5.43 -21.58 24.67
CA SER A 38 -5.93 -20.49 23.85
C SER A 38 -7.46 -20.45 23.93
N THR A 39 -8.03 -19.25 24.08
CA THR A 39 -9.49 -19.04 24.12
C THR A 39 -9.84 -17.85 23.24
N ILE A 40 -10.78 -18.03 22.32
CA ILE A 40 -11.33 -16.92 21.52
C ILE A 40 -12.22 -16.07 22.42
N THR A 41 -11.92 -14.78 22.52
CA THR A 41 -12.63 -13.84 23.41
C THR A 41 -13.77 -13.13 22.70
N ASP A 42 -13.58 -12.75 21.43
CA ASP A 42 -14.64 -12.22 20.56
C ASP A 42 -14.35 -12.51 19.08
N SER A 43 -15.04 -11.83 18.15
CA SER A 43 -14.88 -12.02 16.70
C SER A 43 -13.48 -11.67 16.16
N HIS A 44 -12.69 -10.88 16.90
CA HIS A 44 -11.42 -10.28 16.48
C HIS A 44 -10.30 -10.40 17.52
N THR A 45 -10.57 -10.95 18.69
CA THR A 45 -9.56 -11.12 19.74
C THR A 45 -9.53 -12.54 20.30
N CYS A 46 -8.36 -12.96 20.76
CA CYS A 46 -8.19 -14.15 21.59
C CYS A 46 -7.27 -13.90 22.78
N THR A 47 -7.33 -14.81 23.75
CA THR A 47 -6.47 -14.85 24.93
C THR A 47 -5.64 -16.13 24.93
N VAL A 48 -4.38 -16.01 25.30
CA VAL A 48 -3.46 -17.15 25.49
C VAL A 48 -2.94 -17.15 26.91
N ILE A 49 -2.96 -18.32 27.56
CA ILE A 49 -2.35 -18.54 28.88
C ILE A 49 -1.20 -19.53 28.70
N VAL A 50 0.00 -19.12 29.12
CA VAL A 50 1.22 -19.95 29.08
C VAL A 50 1.63 -20.26 30.51
N THR A 51 1.90 -21.52 30.81
CA THR A 51 2.37 -21.98 32.13
C THR A 51 3.71 -22.69 32.01
N VAL A 52 4.73 -22.23 32.74
CA VAL A 52 6.08 -22.83 32.78
C VAL A 52 6.42 -23.36 34.18
N ALA A 53 7.35 -24.30 34.26
CA ALA A 53 7.92 -24.76 35.53
C ALA A 53 9.17 -23.94 35.91
N GLY A 54 9.25 -23.45 37.15
CA GLY A 54 10.44 -22.80 37.71
C GLY A 54 10.55 -22.97 39.22
N ASN A 55 11.74 -23.34 39.70
CA ASN A 55 12.07 -23.49 41.14
C ASN A 55 11.01 -24.22 41.99
N GLY A 56 10.43 -25.31 41.46
CA GLY A 56 9.43 -26.14 42.16
C GLY A 56 8.00 -25.59 42.15
N ALA A 57 7.74 -24.48 41.45
CA ALA A 57 6.41 -23.90 41.26
C ALA A 57 6.02 -23.83 39.77
N LYS A 58 4.72 -23.72 39.52
CA LYS A 58 4.17 -23.39 38.19
C LYS A 58 3.88 -21.90 38.13
N VAL A 59 4.38 -21.23 37.09
CA VAL A 59 4.15 -19.81 36.83
C VAL A 59 3.30 -19.71 35.58
N ALA A 60 2.20 -18.96 35.65
CA ALA A 60 1.33 -18.72 34.52
C ALA A 60 1.28 -17.23 34.17
N THR A 61 1.26 -16.91 32.88
CA THR A 61 1.06 -15.56 32.35
C THR A 61 -0.05 -15.57 31.32
N THR A 62 -0.94 -14.58 31.41
CA THR A 62 -2.06 -14.39 30.47
C THR A 62 -1.76 -13.25 29.50
N PHE A 63 -1.88 -13.52 28.21
CA PHE A 63 -1.78 -12.57 27.11
C PHE A 63 -3.19 -12.32 26.56
N THR A 64 -3.71 -11.11 26.76
CA THR A 64 -5.05 -10.70 26.31
C THR A 64 -4.96 -9.90 25.01
N ASP A 65 -6.11 -9.65 24.40
CA ASP A 65 -6.25 -8.74 23.25
C ASP A 65 -5.35 -9.12 22.05
N LEU A 66 -5.08 -10.42 21.86
CA LEU A 66 -4.32 -10.89 20.71
C LEU A 66 -5.20 -10.80 19.45
N PRO A 67 -4.74 -10.17 18.36
CA PRO A 67 -5.51 -10.07 17.13
C PRO A 67 -5.87 -11.44 16.55
N TYR A 68 -7.15 -11.64 16.28
CA TYR A 68 -7.73 -12.89 15.75
C TYR A 68 -8.49 -12.62 14.43
N PRO A 69 -8.35 -13.46 13.39
CA PRO A 69 -9.00 -13.21 12.12
C PRO A 69 -10.45 -13.74 12.07
N THR A 70 -11.29 -13.04 11.33
CA THR A 70 -12.58 -13.57 10.86
C THR A 70 -12.38 -14.68 9.83
N SER A 71 -13.46 -15.36 9.41
CA SER A 71 -13.42 -16.32 8.30
C SER A 71 -12.98 -15.69 6.98
N GLU A 72 -13.11 -14.37 6.82
CA GLU A 72 -12.64 -13.65 5.62
C GLU A 72 -11.12 -13.33 5.68
N GLY A 73 -10.41 -13.69 6.76
CA GLY A 73 -9.01 -13.33 6.95
C GLY A 73 -8.80 -11.85 7.29
N ILE A 74 -9.79 -11.24 7.96
CA ILE A 74 -9.77 -9.83 8.36
C ILE A 74 -9.53 -9.73 9.88
N PHE A 75 -8.59 -8.89 10.25
CA PHE A 75 -8.27 -8.50 11.63
C PHE A 75 -8.82 -7.10 11.92
N ASN A 76 -9.11 -6.81 13.18
CA ASN A 76 -9.50 -5.48 13.64
C ASN A 76 -8.58 -5.06 14.79
N LEU A 77 -7.74 -4.06 14.55
CA LEU A 77 -6.85 -3.50 15.55
C LEU A 77 -7.40 -2.13 15.96
N HIS A 78 -8.17 -2.10 17.04
CA HIS A 78 -8.73 -0.87 17.61
C HIS A 78 -9.47 0.03 16.59
N GLY A 79 -10.21 -0.58 15.66
CA GLY A 79 -10.96 0.11 14.61
C GLY A 79 -10.26 0.13 13.25
N GLU A 80 -8.96 -0.17 13.18
CA GLU A 80 -8.24 -0.33 11.92
C GLU A 80 -8.37 -1.76 11.40
N LEU A 81 -9.04 -1.92 10.26
CA LEU A 81 -9.14 -3.23 9.61
C LEU A 81 -7.84 -3.57 8.89
N ARG A 82 -7.34 -4.78 9.11
CA ARG A 82 -6.11 -5.29 8.50
C ARG A 82 -6.31 -6.67 7.89
N THR A 83 -5.45 -7.03 6.94
CA THR A 83 -5.35 -8.39 6.39
C THR A 83 -3.88 -8.75 6.18
N VAL A 84 -3.59 -10.04 6.11
CA VAL A 84 -2.24 -10.53 5.86
C VAL A 84 -2.20 -11.14 4.47
N VAL A 85 -1.35 -10.62 3.60
CA VAL A 85 -1.19 -11.13 2.23
C VAL A 85 -0.20 -12.30 2.25
N PRO A 86 -0.57 -13.52 1.84
CA PRO A 86 0.33 -14.67 1.84
C PRO A 86 1.63 -14.43 1.07
N TRP A 87 2.70 -14.96 1.63
CA TRP A 87 4.01 -15.01 1.01
C TRP A 87 4.14 -16.26 0.14
N VAL A 88 4.75 -16.13 -1.04
CA VAL A 88 4.99 -17.23 -1.97
C VAL A 88 6.46 -17.20 -2.39
N ALA A 89 7.16 -18.32 -2.25
CA ALA A 89 8.60 -18.38 -2.43
C ALA A 89 9.08 -17.90 -3.81
N HIS A 90 8.47 -18.41 -4.88
CA HIS A 90 8.89 -18.14 -6.26
C HIS A 90 7.77 -18.33 -7.29
N SER A 91 7.99 -17.91 -8.54
CA SER A 91 6.97 -17.93 -9.60
C SER A 91 6.52 -19.31 -10.10
N ASP A 92 7.27 -20.39 -9.84
CA ASP A 92 6.83 -21.77 -10.13
C ASP A 92 5.87 -22.26 -9.02
N LEU A 93 4.58 -22.08 -9.22
CA LEU A 93 3.55 -22.35 -8.20
C LEU A 93 3.28 -23.84 -7.97
N ASP A 94 3.79 -24.74 -8.83
CA ASP A 94 3.70 -26.18 -8.59
C ASP A 94 4.61 -26.62 -7.44
N ARG A 95 5.68 -25.84 -7.18
CA ARG A 95 6.73 -26.16 -6.20
C ARG A 95 6.93 -25.08 -5.14
N ALA A 96 6.28 -23.93 -5.29
CA ALA A 96 6.44 -22.81 -4.37
C ALA A 96 5.81 -23.13 -3.01
N ALA A 97 6.60 -22.95 -1.95
CA ALA A 97 6.06 -22.87 -0.61
C ALA A 97 5.24 -21.59 -0.43
N VAL A 98 4.09 -21.73 0.22
CA VAL A 98 3.17 -20.64 0.54
C VAL A 98 3.07 -20.53 2.05
N LYS A 99 3.23 -19.30 2.57
CA LYS A 99 3.05 -18.99 3.99
C LYS A 99 1.89 -18.04 4.15
N CYS A 100 0.85 -18.48 4.86
CA CYS A 100 -0.26 -17.62 5.27
C CYS A 100 0.07 -16.97 6.62
N VAL A 101 -0.91 -16.31 7.23
CA VAL A 101 -0.71 -15.55 8.47
C VAL A 101 -0.11 -16.38 9.61
N GLY A 102 -0.54 -17.62 9.79
CA GLY A 102 -0.05 -18.48 10.86
C GLY A 102 1.39 -18.92 10.68
N GLU A 103 1.80 -19.29 9.46
CA GLU A 103 3.19 -19.62 9.16
C GLU A 103 4.11 -18.38 9.29
N LEU A 104 3.64 -17.21 8.87
CA LEU A 104 4.38 -15.96 9.02
C LEU A 104 4.51 -15.53 10.49
N LEU A 105 3.46 -15.70 11.30
CA LEU A 105 3.51 -15.45 12.74
C LEU A 105 4.42 -16.45 13.46
N TYR A 106 4.43 -17.71 13.03
CA TYR A 106 5.36 -18.70 13.55
C TYR A 106 6.80 -18.25 13.34
N ASP A 107 7.19 -17.92 12.10
CA ASP A 107 8.54 -17.45 11.80
C ASP A 107 8.88 -16.20 12.62
N TRP A 108 7.94 -15.25 12.71
CA TRP A 108 8.11 -14.01 13.46
C TRP A 108 8.40 -14.23 14.95
N VAL A 109 7.72 -15.19 15.58
CA VAL A 109 7.94 -15.55 16.99
C VAL A 109 9.21 -16.37 17.16
N ASP A 110 9.46 -17.35 16.29
CA ASP A 110 10.64 -18.23 16.37
C ASP A 110 11.96 -17.45 16.22
N GLU A 111 12.01 -16.46 15.33
CA GLU A 111 13.17 -15.58 15.17
C GLU A 111 13.51 -14.75 16.43
N ARG A 112 12.52 -14.53 17.31
CA ARG A 112 12.65 -13.69 18.51
C ARG A 112 12.77 -14.49 19.80
N LEU A 113 12.21 -15.69 19.83
CA LEU A 113 12.16 -16.52 21.02
C LEU A 113 13.51 -17.20 21.26
N GLY A 114 14.21 -16.74 22.30
CA GLY A 114 15.44 -17.38 22.76
C GLY A 114 15.20 -18.72 23.47
N GLU A 115 16.25 -19.54 23.57
CA GLU A 115 16.26 -20.79 24.34
C GLU A 115 16.47 -20.50 25.82
N ALA A 116 15.53 -20.93 26.67
CA ALA A 116 15.67 -20.78 28.10
C ALA A 116 16.57 -21.85 28.72
N ALA A 117 17.40 -21.45 29.68
CA ALA A 117 18.09 -22.40 30.53
C ALA A 117 17.12 -23.06 31.52
N ASN A 118 17.34 -24.34 31.83
CA ASN A 118 16.45 -25.14 32.68
C ASN A 118 16.36 -24.67 34.14
N ASP A 119 17.30 -23.85 34.59
CA ASP A 119 17.48 -23.39 35.97
C ASP A 119 17.07 -21.91 36.19
N LEU A 120 16.45 -21.28 35.18
CA LEU A 120 15.97 -19.90 35.34
C LEU A 120 14.92 -19.81 36.46
N PRO A 121 15.03 -18.81 37.36
CA PRO A 121 14.07 -18.59 38.43
C PRO A 121 12.81 -17.92 37.87
N TRP A 122 11.98 -18.69 37.16
CA TRP A 122 10.76 -18.15 36.54
C TRP A 122 9.84 -17.49 37.56
N ASP A 123 9.41 -16.27 37.23
CA ASP A 123 8.26 -15.58 37.78
C ASP A 123 7.43 -14.97 36.63
N GLU A 124 6.27 -14.40 36.93
CA GLU A 124 5.37 -13.86 35.90
C GLU A 124 6.04 -12.71 35.12
N THR A 125 6.82 -11.88 35.80
CA THR A 125 7.51 -10.74 35.18
C THR A 125 8.58 -11.20 34.19
N LEU A 126 9.39 -12.19 34.57
CA LEU A 126 10.40 -12.78 33.71
C LEU A 126 9.78 -13.52 32.53
N LEU A 127 8.71 -14.30 32.76
CA LEU A 127 8.01 -14.99 31.66
C LEU A 127 7.42 -13.99 30.66
N ARG A 128 6.78 -12.91 31.14
CA ARG A 128 6.26 -11.85 30.26
C ARG A 128 7.36 -11.08 29.53
N ALA A 129 8.49 -10.82 30.18
CA ALA A 129 9.63 -10.15 29.55
C ALA A 129 10.31 -11.04 28.49
N TRP A 130 10.36 -12.35 28.71
CA TRP A 130 10.96 -13.32 27.79
C TRP A 130 10.06 -13.61 26.58
N LEU A 131 8.75 -13.71 26.83
CA LEU A 131 7.72 -13.97 25.82
C LEU A 131 6.68 -12.84 25.84
N PRO A 132 7.00 -11.63 25.36
CA PRO A 132 6.02 -10.56 25.21
C PRO A 132 5.15 -10.81 23.96
N LEU A 133 4.38 -11.90 24.00
CA LEU A 133 3.64 -12.44 22.86
C LEU A 133 2.62 -11.46 22.29
N ASP A 134 1.88 -10.77 23.16
CA ASP A 134 0.95 -9.70 22.81
C ASP A 134 1.64 -8.60 22.01
N LYS A 135 2.73 -8.04 22.54
CA LYS A 135 3.53 -7.03 21.84
C LYS A 135 4.01 -7.55 20.48
N TRP A 136 4.55 -8.77 20.41
CA TRP A 136 5.06 -9.31 19.15
C TRP A 136 4.00 -9.53 18.09
N ILE A 137 2.80 -10.00 18.44
CA ILE A 137 1.71 -10.18 17.47
C ILE A 137 1.18 -8.81 17.01
N HIS A 138 1.03 -7.85 17.92
CA HIS A 138 0.65 -6.47 17.55
C HIS A 138 1.70 -5.81 16.65
N ASP A 139 2.99 -5.95 16.98
CA ASP A 139 4.10 -5.44 16.17
C ASP A 139 4.11 -6.08 14.77
N PHE A 140 3.85 -7.38 14.67
CA PHE A 140 3.70 -8.06 13.38
C PHE A 140 2.57 -7.43 12.58
N MET A 141 1.38 -7.29 13.18
CA MET A 141 0.21 -6.75 12.48
C MET A 141 0.42 -5.30 12.05
N GLN A 142 1.20 -4.52 12.79
CA GLN A 142 1.47 -3.11 12.52
C GLN A 142 2.57 -2.88 11.49
N HIS A 143 3.68 -3.63 11.58
CA HIS A 143 4.93 -3.31 10.89
C HIS A 143 5.41 -4.37 9.89
N HIS A 144 4.88 -5.59 9.95
CA HIS A 144 5.32 -6.63 9.01
C HIS A 144 4.81 -6.32 7.60
N ARG A 145 5.69 -6.39 6.59
CA ARG A 145 5.37 -6.06 5.19
C ARG A 145 4.20 -6.85 4.55
N HIS A 146 3.86 -8.00 5.11
CA HIS A 146 2.71 -8.81 4.67
C HIS A 146 1.42 -8.45 5.40
N ALA A 147 1.48 -7.82 6.57
CA ALA A 147 0.32 -7.29 7.27
C ALA A 147 0.00 -5.88 6.75
N GLN A 148 -1.14 -5.74 6.08
CA GLN A 148 -1.52 -4.52 5.37
C GLN A 148 -2.83 -3.98 5.90
N THR A 149 -2.97 -2.65 5.94
CA THR A 149 -4.26 -2.00 6.15
C THR A 149 -5.21 -2.44 5.05
N LEU A 150 -6.40 -2.90 5.43
CA LEU A 150 -7.38 -3.43 4.52
C LEU A 150 -7.94 -2.29 3.65
N ASP A 151 -7.78 -2.41 2.34
CA ASP A 151 -8.50 -1.58 1.38
C ASP A 151 -10.03 -1.77 1.50
N VAL A 152 -10.70 -0.75 2.02
CA VAL A 152 -12.15 -0.71 2.24
C VAL A 152 -12.89 0.19 1.25
N THR A 153 -12.24 0.57 0.14
CA THR A 153 -12.82 1.52 -0.84
C THR A 153 -14.21 1.09 -1.31
N ASN A 154 -14.37 -0.20 -1.63
CA ASN A 154 -15.65 -0.82 -1.96
C ASN A 154 -15.62 -2.33 -1.70
N TRP A 155 -16.73 -3.01 -2.02
CA TRP A 155 -16.84 -4.46 -1.83
C TRP A 155 -15.72 -5.23 -2.55
N SER A 156 -15.48 -4.96 -3.84
CA SER A 156 -14.47 -5.66 -4.65
C SER A 156 -13.05 -5.43 -4.13
N ALA A 157 -12.74 -4.22 -3.67
CA ALA A 157 -11.47 -3.91 -3.02
C ALA A 157 -11.27 -4.74 -1.75
N ARG A 158 -12.28 -4.74 -0.87
CA ARG A 158 -12.26 -5.44 0.42
C ARG A 158 -12.09 -6.95 0.27
N ILE A 159 -12.81 -7.57 -0.66
CA ILE A 159 -12.78 -9.04 -0.81
C ILE A 159 -11.59 -9.54 -1.64
N SER A 160 -11.10 -8.73 -2.59
CA SER A 160 -9.94 -9.14 -3.41
C SER A 160 -8.63 -9.06 -2.62
N HIS A 161 -8.56 -8.21 -1.60
CA HIS A 161 -7.32 -7.94 -0.87
C HIS A 161 -6.80 -9.15 -0.06
N PRO A 162 -7.61 -9.83 0.78
CA PRO A 162 -7.18 -11.06 1.46
C PRO A 162 -6.84 -12.22 0.50
N ARG A 163 -7.31 -12.14 -0.76
CA ARG A 163 -7.01 -13.11 -1.82
C ARG A 163 -5.75 -12.78 -2.63
N ARG A 164 -5.06 -11.68 -2.35
CA ARG A 164 -3.78 -11.40 -3.01
C ARG A 164 -2.72 -12.38 -2.54
N ILE A 165 -1.67 -12.58 -3.32
CA ILE A 165 -0.42 -13.23 -2.92
C ILE A 165 0.75 -12.34 -3.31
N ILE A 166 1.87 -12.45 -2.60
CA ILE A 166 3.13 -11.80 -2.95
C ILE A 166 4.16 -12.88 -3.25
N ILE A 167 4.60 -12.94 -4.50
CA ILE A 167 5.70 -13.78 -4.96
C ILE A 167 7.01 -13.07 -4.64
N GLU A 168 7.86 -13.68 -3.82
CA GLU A 168 9.09 -13.03 -3.36
C GLU A 168 10.17 -13.06 -4.42
N GLN A 169 10.43 -14.23 -4.99
CA GLN A 169 11.39 -14.40 -6.07
C GLN A 169 10.66 -14.52 -7.41
N ARG A 170 10.45 -13.37 -8.05
CA ARG A 170 9.87 -13.32 -9.39
C ARG A 170 10.90 -13.71 -10.44
N THR A 171 10.68 -14.81 -11.16
CA THR A 171 11.55 -15.26 -12.26
C THR A 171 11.01 -14.90 -13.64
N ALA A 172 9.69 -14.74 -13.78
CA ALA A 172 9.01 -14.34 -15.00
C ALA A 172 7.77 -13.48 -14.69
N LEU A 173 7.15 -12.87 -15.70
CA LEU A 173 5.86 -12.19 -15.53
C LEU A 173 4.74 -13.21 -15.31
N ILE A 174 4.55 -14.12 -16.28
CA ILE A 174 3.61 -15.24 -16.19
C ILE A 174 4.38 -16.55 -16.36
N THR A 175 4.05 -17.59 -15.58
CA THR A 175 4.57 -18.96 -15.71
C THR A 175 3.42 -19.95 -15.99
N PRO A 176 3.66 -21.09 -16.67
CA PRO A 176 2.61 -22.08 -16.91
C PRO A 176 1.93 -22.59 -15.62
N SER A 177 2.70 -22.74 -14.53
CA SER A 177 2.20 -23.19 -13.22
C SER A 177 1.16 -22.25 -12.58
N GLN A 178 1.06 -21.00 -13.07
CA GLN A 178 0.09 -20.02 -12.56
C GLN A 178 -1.33 -20.23 -13.07
N TRP A 179 -1.49 -20.96 -14.18
CA TRP A 179 -2.80 -21.24 -14.75
C TRP A 179 -3.72 -21.92 -13.72
N GLY A 180 -4.94 -21.38 -13.56
CA GLY A 180 -5.94 -21.88 -12.61
C GLY A 180 -5.65 -21.59 -11.12
N ARG A 181 -4.45 -21.11 -10.78
CA ARG A 181 -4.05 -20.78 -9.39
C ARG A 181 -4.17 -19.30 -9.09
N VAL A 182 -3.79 -18.47 -10.04
CA VAL A 182 -3.86 -17.01 -9.94
C VAL A 182 -4.50 -16.42 -11.19
N ASP A 183 -5.17 -15.30 -10.98
CA ASP A 183 -5.77 -14.54 -12.06
C ASP A 183 -4.68 -13.84 -12.90
N PRO A 184 -4.64 -14.07 -14.23
CA PRO A 184 -3.69 -13.40 -15.13
C PRO A 184 -4.00 -11.93 -15.40
N PHE A 185 -5.13 -11.39 -14.92
CA PHE A 185 -5.55 -10.00 -15.14
C PHE A 185 -5.59 -9.19 -13.84
N GLU A 186 -5.80 -9.80 -12.67
CA GLU A 186 -5.75 -9.10 -11.38
C GLU A 186 -4.33 -8.99 -10.81
N MET A 187 -3.59 -8.00 -11.31
CA MET A 187 -2.28 -7.60 -10.80
C MET A 187 -2.09 -6.08 -10.89
N PRO A 188 -1.31 -5.46 -9.99
CA PRO A 188 -1.09 -4.03 -10.03
C PRO A 188 -0.24 -3.62 -11.25
N GLU A 189 -0.56 -2.46 -11.82
CA GLU A 189 0.34 -1.76 -12.74
C GLU A 189 1.58 -1.23 -11.97
N GLY A 190 2.73 -1.15 -12.65
CA GLY A 190 3.94 -0.55 -12.08
C GLY A 190 4.97 -1.55 -11.54
N PRO A 191 5.76 -1.20 -10.50
CA PRO A 191 6.95 -1.97 -10.10
C PRO A 191 6.62 -3.36 -9.54
N ASN A 192 5.38 -3.56 -9.06
CA ASN A 192 4.91 -4.83 -8.49
C ASN A 192 4.19 -5.73 -9.50
N LEU A 193 4.16 -5.35 -10.79
CA LEU A 193 3.60 -6.17 -11.85
C LEU A 193 4.26 -7.55 -11.87
N GLY A 194 3.48 -8.64 -11.90
CA GLY A 194 4.00 -10.01 -11.85
C GLY A 194 4.61 -10.43 -10.52
N ARG A 195 4.57 -9.57 -9.50
CA ARG A 195 4.96 -9.89 -8.12
C ARG A 195 3.74 -10.12 -7.23
N ILE A 196 2.69 -9.34 -7.47
CA ILE A 196 1.42 -9.44 -6.75
C ILE A 196 0.36 -9.96 -7.71
N PHE A 197 -0.35 -11.00 -7.28
CA PHE A 197 -1.48 -11.59 -8.01
C PHE A 197 -2.67 -11.74 -7.08
N ALA A 198 -3.89 -11.82 -7.64
CA ALA A 198 -5.02 -12.39 -6.93
C ALA A 198 -5.11 -13.91 -7.15
N LEU A 199 -5.43 -14.67 -6.11
CA LEU A 199 -5.83 -16.07 -6.24
C LEU A 199 -7.12 -16.18 -7.08
N SER A 200 -7.11 -17.13 -8.01
CA SER A 200 -8.30 -17.52 -8.79
C SER A 200 -9.44 -17.95 -7.86
N LEU A 201 -10.69 -17.81 -8.29
CA LEU A 201 -11.86 -18.21 -7.49
C LEU A 201 -11.92 -19.72 -7.27
N GLY A 202 -11.48 -20.50 -8.27
CA GLY A 202 -11.31 -21.94 -8.22
C GLY A 202 -10.03 -22.40 -7.54
N ALA A 203 -9.35 -21.56 -6.77
CA ALA A 203 -8.13 -21.92 -6.06
C ALA A 203 -8.19 -21.57 -4.57
N SER A 204 -7.48 -22.37 -3.77
CA SER A 204 -7.30 -22.15 -2.33
C SER A 204 -5.90 -22.53 -1.88
N ILE A 205 -5.52 -22.08 -0.67
CA ILE A 205 -4.25 -22.45 -0.05
C ILE A 205 -4.49 -23.57 0.96
N ARG A 206 -3.82 -24.71 0.77
CA ARG A 206 -3.85 -25.85 1.68
C ARG A 206 -2.45 -26.40 1.88
N ASP A 207 -2.09 -26.64 3.13
CA ASP A 207 -0.82 -27.24 3.54
C ASP A 207 0.41 -26.64 2.86
N GLY A 208 0.45 -25.30 2.80
CA GLY A 208 1.57 -24.56 2.24
C GLY A 208 1.67 -24.56 0.72
N ALA A 209 0.61 -24.97 0.00
CA ALA A 209 0.56 -24.96 -1.46
C ALA A 209 -0.76 -24.35 -1.98
N ILE A 210 -0.73 -23.82 -3.22
CA ILE A 210 -1.94 -23.37 -3.92
C ILE A 210 -2.51 -24.55 -4.71
N VAL A 211 -3.75 -24.92 -4.38
CA VAL A 211 -4.45 -26.05 -4.97
C VAL A 211 -5.62 -25.53 -5.81
N ILE A 212 -5.80 -26.15 -6.98
CA ILE A 212 -6.91 -25.89 -7.88
C ILE A 212 -8.08 -26.77 -7.42
N ASP A 213 -9.18 -26.13 -7.05
CA ASP A 213 -10.45 -26.72 -6.64
C ASP A 213 -11.45 -26.83 -7.80
N ASP A 214 -11.38 -25.88 -8.75
CA ASP A 214 -12.22 -25.79 -9.93
C ASP A 214 -11.38 -25.19 -11.08
N ASP A 215 -11.29 -25.91 -12.20
CA ASP A 215 -10.51 -25.53 -13.38
C ASP A 215 -11.37 -24.99 -14.53
N SER A 216 -12.67 -24.74 -14.29
CA SER A 216 -13.54 -24.09 -15.28
C SER A 216 -13.01 -22.69 -15.66
N PRO A 217 -13.21 -22.25 -16.91
CA PRO A 217 -12.63 -20.99 -17.41
C PRO A 217 -12.89 -19.78 -16.49
N GLU A 218 -14.10 -19.62 -15.97
CA GLU A 218 -14.46 -18.52 -15.08
C GLU A 218 -13.87 -18.66 -13.68
N ALA A 219 -13.71 -19.90 -13.19
CA ALA A 219 -13.07 -20.16 -11.90
C ALA A 219 -11.58 -19.83 -11.91
N THR A 220 -10.93 -19.83 -13.08
CA THR A 220 -9.52 -19.38 -13.21
C THR A 220 -9.33 -17.88 -13.02
N LEU A 221 -10.40 -17.09 -13.08
CA LEU A 221 -10.36 -15.64 -12.89
C LEU A 221 -10.42 -15.26 -11.41
N GLY A 222 -10.02 -14.03 -11.12
CA GLY A 222 -10.11 -13.42 -9.82
C GLY A 222 -11.50 -12.83 -9.56
N SER A 223 -11.68 -12.38 -8.33
CA SER A 223 -12.96 -11.91 -7.81
C SER A 223 -13.55 -10.68 -8.51
N THR A 224 -12.71 -9.90 -9.17
CA THR A 224 -13.01 -8.66 -9.87
C THR A 224 -13.03 -8.90 -11.38
N SER A 225 -12.05 -9.61 -11.95
CA SER A 225 -12.00 -9.94 -13.39
C SER A 225 -13.20 -10.77 -13.84
N VAL A 226 -13.69 -11.68 -12.99
CA VAL A 226 -14.89 -12.50 -13.29
C VAL A 226 -16.15 -11.65 -13.50
N MET A 227 -16.15 -10.38 -13.07
CA MET A 227 -17.28 -9.44 -13.16
C MET A 227 -17.25 -8.58 -14.43
N ILE A 228 -16.26 -8.80 -15.31
CA ILE A 228 -16.14 -8.12 -16.60
C ILE A 228 -16.91 -8.94 -17.65
N PRO A 229 -18.03 -8.44 -18.20
CA PRO A 229 -18.76 -9.15 -19.25
C PRO A 229 -17.99 -9.12 -20.56
N CYS A 230 -18.18 -10.11 -21.43
CA CYS A 230 -17.57 -10.14 -22.77
C CYS A 230 -16.03 -9.94 -22.77
N LEU A 231 -15.34 -10.36 -21.70
CA LEU A 231 -13.93 -10.05 -21.50
C LEU A 231 -13.03 -10.69 -22.56
N GLU A 232 -13.46 -11.79 -23.16
CA GLU A 232 -12.78 -12.47 -24.27
C GLU A 232 -12.65 -11.60 -25.54
N HIS A 233 -13.27 -10.41 -25.55
CA HIS A 233 -13.21 -9.43 -26.64
C HIS A 233 -12.35 -8.20 -26.31
N ASP A 234 -11.68 -8.17 -25.17
CA ASP A 234 -10.78 -7.08 -24.80
C ASP A 234 -9.31 -7.52 -24.81
N ASP A 235 -8.41 -6.56 -25.07
CA ASP A 235 -6.98 -6.76 -24.88
C ASP A 235 -6.64 -7.07 -23.40
N PRO A 236 -5.73 -8.03 -23.12
CA PRO A 236 -5.33 -8.39 -21.76
C PRO A 236 -4.89 -7.21 -20.89
N ASN A 237 -4.18 -6.23 -21.44
CA ASN A 237 -3.75 -5.07 -20.65
C ASN A 237 -4.95 -4.24 -20.22
N ARG A 238 -6.00 -4.19 -21.04
CA ARG A 238 -7.24 -3.46 -20.73
C ARG A 238 -8.09 -4.20 -19.72
N LEU A 239 -8.14 -5.52 -19.77
CA LEU A 239 -8.75 -6.33 -18.72
C LEU A 239 -8.09 -6.10 -17.36
N LEU A 240 -6.75 -6.12 -17.33
CA LEU A 240 -5.98 -5.82 -16.13
C LEU A 240 -6.31 -4.44 -15.56
N MET A 241 -6.35 -3.43 -16.44
CA MET A 241 -6.75 -2.08 -16.03
C MET A 241 -8.20 -2.04 -15.55
N GLY A 242 -9.13 -2.71 -16.22
CA GLY A 242 -10.55 -2.78 -15.86
C GLY A 242 -10.76 -3.36 -14.47
N ALA A 243 -10.17 -4.52 -14.21
CA ALA A 243 -10.20 -5.17 -12.90
C ALA A 243 -9.61 -4.26 -11.81
N ASN A 244 -8.49 -3.58 -12.08
CA ASN A 244 -7.90 -2.65 -11.13
C ASN A 244 -8.77 -1.42 -10.85
N MET A 245 -9.40 -0.84 -11.87
CA MET A 245 -10.21 0.37 -11.70
C MET A 245 -11.52 0.11 -10.94
N MET A 246 -12.15 -1.07 -11.12
CA MET A 246 -13.38 -1.40 -10.38
C MET A 246 -13.19 -1.40 -8.86
N ARG A 247 -11.99 -1.71 -8.35
CA ARG A 247 -11.67 -1.64 -6.91
C ARG A 247 -11.53 -0.21 -6.39
N GLN A 248 -11.36 0.76 -7.29
CA GLN A 248 -11.22 2.19 -6.94
C GLN A 248 -12.56 2.93 -7.02
N TRP A 249 -13.64 2.25 -7.40
CA TRP A 249 -14.96 2.88 -7.55
C TRP A 249 -15.58 3.23 -6.21
N LEU A 250 -16.16 4.42 -6.12
CA LEU A 250 -16.85 4.88 -4.93
C LEU A 250 -18.27 4.29 -4.88
N PRO A 251 -18.72 3.76 -3.74
CA PRO A 251 -20.05 3.18 -3.60
C PRO A 251 -21.15 4.25 -3.59
N TYR A 252 -22.34 3.89 -4.10
CA TYR A 252 -23.49 4.79 -4.17
C TYR A 252 -24.54 4.51 -3.08
N THR A 253 -25.23 5.56 -2.62
CA THR A 253 -26.29 5.45 -1.59
C THR A 253 -27.40 4.52 -2.06
N GLU A 254 -27.78 4.68 -3.32
CA GLU A 254 -28.74 3.83 -4.01
C GLU A 254 -27.99 3.08 -5.11
N PRO A 255 -27.57 1.82 -4.87
CA PRO A 255 -26.85 1.03 -5.86
C PRO A 255 -27.73 0.73 -7.08
N GLU A 256 -27.15 0.81 -8.27
CA GLU A 256 -27.83 0.49 -9.54
C GLU A 256 -27.15 -0.73 -10.18
N PRO A 257 -27.84 -1.88 -10.30
CA PRO A 257 -27.30 -3.05 -10.97
C PRO A 257 -26.95 -2.76 -12.44
N ALA A 258 -25.86 -3.34 -12.93
CA ALA A 258 -25.53 -3.25 -14.35
C ALA A 258 -26.61 -3.92 -15.21
N LEU A 259 -26.91 -3.32 -16.38
CA LEU A 259 -27.83 -3.89 -17.37
C LEU A 259 -27.25 -5.13 -18.04
N VAL A 260 -25.93 -5.21 -18.14
CA VAL A 260 -25.19 -6.38 -18.64
C VAL A 260 -24.44 -6.98 -17.47
N GLN A 261 -24.71 -8.24 -17.14
CA GLN A 261 -24.17 -8.92 -15.96
C GLN A 261 -23.45 -10.18 -16.39
N THR A 262 -22.54 -10.65 -15.56
CA THR A 262 -21.81 -11.91 -15.79
C THR A 262 -22.54 -13.11 -15.18
N GLY A 263 -23.48 -12.86 -14.26
CA GLY A 263 -24.08 -13.89 -13.42
C GLY A 263 -23.21 -14.27 -12.23
N ASN A 264 -22.01 -13.70 -12.11
CA ASN A 264 -21.08 -13.96 -11.02
C ASN A 264 -21.23 -12.99 -9.85
N GLU A 265 -22.04 -11.94 -10.02
CA GLU A 265 -22.19 -10.86 -9.06
C GLU A 265 -22.78 -11.35 -7.72
N PRO A 266 -22.20 -10.92 -6.58
CA PRO A 266 -22.67 -11.32 -5.27
C PRO A 266 -23.98 -10.59 -4.93
N ASN A 267 -24.81 -11.22 -4.09
CA ASN A 267 -25.87 -10.49 -3.40
C ASN A 267 -25.28 -9.83 -2.15
N ALA A 268 -24.55 -8.73 -2.34
CA ALA A 268 -23.89 -8.00 -1.25
C ALA A 268 -24.27 -6.50 -1.27
N PRO A 269 -24.44 -5.87 -0.09
CA PRO A 269 -24.74 -4.45 0.00
C PRO A 269 -23.61 -3.63 -0.62
N HIS A 270 -23.97 -2.56 -1.35
CA HIS A 270 -23.05 -1.63 -2.00
C HIS A 270 -22.04 -2.26 -2.97
N PHE A 271 -22.28 -3.48 -3.47
CA PHE A 271 -21.47 -4.10 -4.53
C PHE A 271 -21.51 -3.31 -5.83
N TRP A 272 -22.70 -2.84 -6.21
CA TRP A 272 -22.92 -2.09 -7.44
C TRP A 272 -22.45 -0.64 -7.28
N CYS A 273 -21.16 -0.41 -7.59
CA CYS A 273 -20.50 0.89 -7.46
C CYS A 273 -20.46 1.71 -8.77
N GLY A 274 -21.35 1.45 -9.72
CA GLY A 274 -21.44 2.17 -10.99
C GLY A 274 -22.87 2.61 -11.34
N ARG A 275 -23.00 3.25 -12.49
CA ARG A 275 -24.26 3.70 -13.09
C ARG A 275 -24.34 3.22 -14.54
N ASN A 276 -25.50 2.79 -15.00
CA ASN A 276 -25.72 2.59 -16.44
C ASN A 276 -25.91 3.96 -17.07
N LEU A 277 -24.99 4.34 -17.96
CA LEU A 277 -25.02 5.62 -18.67
C LEU A 277 -25.19 5.38 -20.17
N LEU A 278 -26.13 6.08 -20.79
CA LEU A 278 -26.30 6.07 -22.24
C LEU A 278 -25.09 6.73 -22.90
N THR A 279 -24.17 5.89 -23.40
CA THR A 279 -22.86 6.29 -23.88
C THR A 279 -22.85 6.39 -25.40
N ALA A 280 -22.43 7.54 -25.93
CA ALA A 280 -22.18 7.76 -27.34
C ALA A 280 -20.68 7.70 -27.67
N PHE A 281 -20.34 6.96 -28.71
CA PHE A 281 -18.96 6.78 -29.17
C PHE A 281 -18.66 7.69 -30.36
N ILE A 282 -18.50 8.99 -30.09
CA ILE A 282 -18.31 10.03 -31.10
C ILE A 282 -17.25 11.05 -30.65
N PRO A 283 -16.50 11.66 -31.59
CA PRO A 283 -15.70 12.83 -31.27
C PRO A 283 -16.62 14.03 -30.97
N TRP A 284 -16.29 14.79 -29.93
CA TRP A 284 -17.03 15.97 -29.48
C TRP A 284 -16.11 17.19 -29.32
N GLY A 285 -15.49 17.62 -30.42
CA GLY A 285 -14.53 18.72 -30.41
C GLY A 285 -13.35 18.46 -29.48
N GLU A 286 -12.90 19.50 -28.79
CA GLU A 286 -11.79 19.43 -27.83
C GLU A 286 -12.17 18.70 -26.52
N ASP A 287 -13.46 18.66 -26.17
CA ASP A 287 -13.91 18.10 -24.88
C ASP A 287 -13.74 16.58 -24.80
N THR A 288 -13.59 15.89 -25.94
CA THR A 288 -13.23 14.46 -26.01
C THR A 288 -11.88 14.23 -26.67
N PHE A 289 -10.99 15.23 -26.67
CA PHE A 289 -9.63 15.04 -27.14
C PHE A 289 -8.92 14.01 -26.24
N GLU A 290 -8.17 13.09 -26.86
CA GLU A 290 -7.58 11.92 -26.19
C GLU A 290 -8.64 11.10 -25.41
N ASP A 291 -8.58 11.17 -24.07
CA ASP A 291 -9.46 10.45 -23.14
C ASP A 291 -10.45 11.36 -22.40
N GLY A 292 -10.70 12.56 -22.93
CA GLY A 292 -11.72 13.45 -22.40
C GLY A 292 -13.12 12.85 -22.43
N ILE A 293 -13.88 13.07 -21.36
CA ILE A 293 -15.26 12.64 -21.20
C ILE A 293 -16.17 13.86 -21.07
N VAL A 294 -17.28 13.84 -21.81
CA VAL A 294 -18.38 14.80 -21.64
C VAL A 294 -19.54 14.10 -20.96
N LEU A 295 -20.12 14.75 -19.95
CA LEU A 295 -21.30 14.26 -19.23
C LEU A 295 -22.49 15.19 -19.45
N SER A 296 -23.70 14.62 -19.43
CA SER A 296 -24.91 15.40 -19.21
C SER A 296 -25.01 15.84 -17.74
N LYS A 297 -25.79 16.89 -17.46
CA LYS A 297 -26.02 17.40 -16.10
C LYS A 297 -26.77 16.37 -15.25
N SER A 298 -27.76 15.69 -15.82
CA SER A 298 -28.47 14.60 -15.12
C SER A 298 -27.56 13.41 -14.79
N ALA A 299 -26.68 13.00 -15.70
CA ALA A 299 -25.71 11.94 -15.45
C ALA A 299 -24.73 12.34 -14.34
N ALA A 300 -24.24 13.58 -14.37
CA ALA A 300 -23.36 14.12 -13.35
C ALA A 300 -24.01 14.09 -11.95
N GLN A 301 -25.30 14.45 -11.84
CA GLN A 301 -26.04 14.36 -10.59
C GLN A 301 -26.17 12.91 -10.09
N ARG A 302 -26.49 11.96 -10.99
CA ARG A 302 -26.56 10.53 -10.64
C ARG A 302 -25.22 9.96 -10.15
N LEU A 303 -24.11 10.47 -10.68
CA LEU A 303 -22.74 10.10 -10.29
C LEU A 303 -22.26 10.80 -9.00
N SER A 304 -23.05 11.72 -8.44
CA SER A 304 -22.71 12.48 -7.22
C SER A 304 -23.33 11.91 -5.94
N ASN A 305 -24.39 11.08 -6.04
CA ASN A 305 -25.12 10.54 -4.88
C ASN A 305 -24.43 9.32 -4.24
N LEU A 306 -23.27 9.55 -3.64
CA LEU A 306 -22.40 8.53 -3.09
C LEU A 306 -22.75 8.15 -1.63
N HIS A 307 -22.55 6.88 -1.26
CA HIS A 307 -22.95 6.33 0.04
C HIS A 307 -22.05 6.82 1.17
N HIS A 308 -22.61 7.43 2.22
CA HIS A 308 -21.91 7.71 3.47
C HIS A 308 -21.39 6.42 4.11
N THR A 309 -20.13 6.07 3.84
CA THR A 309 -19.46 5.02 4.61
C THR A 309 -19.05 5.63 5.94
N GLU A 310 -19.68 5.20 7.04
CA GLU A 310 -19.28 5.54 8.43
C GLU A 310 -17.86 5.03 8.79
N VAL A 311 -17.15 4.37 7.87
CA VAL A 311 -15.85 3.75 8.15
C VAL A 311 -14.91 3.93 6.96
N GLY A 312 -14.30 5.11 6.86
CA GLY A 312 -13.18 5.37 5.97
C GLY A 312 -11.96 5.81 6.77
N TRP A 313 -11.12 4.86 7.18
CA TRP A 313 -9.81 5.17 7.76
C TRP A 313 -8.85 5.59 6.65
N ILE A 314 -8.86 6.87 6.31
CA ILE A 314 -7.68 7.54 5.75
C ILE A 314 -7.30 8.60 6.80
N GLY A 315 -6.34 8.28 7.67
CA GLY A 315 -5.68 9.28 8.54
C GLY A 315 -6.44 9.77 9.78
N GLY A 316 -7.45 9.05 10.28
CA GLY A 316 -8.02 9.33 11.61
C GLY A 316 -8.82 10.65 11.73
N GLN A 317 -9.35 11.17 10.61
CA GLN A 317 -10.30 12.28 10.61
C GLN A 317 -11.56 11.88 9.82
N PRO A 318 -12.78 12.20 10.31
CA PRO A 318 -13.99 12.04 9.51
C PRO A 318 -13.90 13.00 8.32
N PHE A 319 -13.67 12.46 7.11
CA PHE A 319 -13.75 13.23 5.89
C PHE A 319 -15.21 13.24 5.41
N ASP A 320 -15.73 14.45 5.20
CA ASP A 320 -16.96 14.67 4.45
C ASP A 320 -16.66 14.34 2.98
N LEU A 321 -16.76 13.04 2.64
CA LEU A 321 -16.18 12.45 1.43
C LEU A 321 -16.89 12.83 0.12
N TYR A 322 -17.98 13.60 0.15
CA TYR A 322 -18.86 13.71 -1.01
C TYR A 322 -19.12 15.13 -1.48
N HIS A 323 -18.57 15.39 -2.66
CA HIS A 323 -18.81 16.56 -3.47
C HIS A 323 -19.41 16.14 -4.82
N GLU A 324 -20.16 17.07 -5.43
CA GLU A 324 -20.66 16.93 -6.79
C GLU A 324 -19.50 16.56 -7.73
N ILE A 325 -19.80 15.73 -8.73
CA ILE A 325 -18.82 15.44 -9.78
C ILE A 325 -18.48 16.73 -10.52
N GLU A 326 -17.19 16.95 -10.76
CA GLU A 326 -16.68 18.17 -11.37
C GLU A 326 -15.71 17.87 -12.52
N PRO A 327 -15.48 18.83 -13.44
CA PRO A 327 -14.41 18.70 -14.41
C PRO A 327 -13.05 18.44 -13.72
N GLY A 328 -12.33 17.43 -14.21
CA GLY A 328 -11.09 16.94 -13.61
C GLY A 328 -11.24 15.58 -12.92
N ASP A 329 -12.47 15.20 -12.52
CA ASP A 329 -12.72 13.89 -11.91
C ASP A 329 -12.50 12.75 -12.89
N LYS A 330 -12.01 11.62 -12.38
CA LYS A 330 -11.73 10.44 -13.19
C LYS A 330 -12.86 9.40 -13.12
N LEU A 331 -13.35 9.02 -14.29
CA LEU A 331 -14.28 7.92 -14.50
C LEU A 331 -13.59 6.73 -15.17
N SER A 332 -14.15 5.54 -14.96
CA SER A 332 -13.79 4.36 -15.75
C SER A 332 -14.96 3.39 -15.91
N ASN A 333 -14.81 2.43 -16.83
CA ASN A 333 -15.72 1.30 -16.96
C ASN A 333 -15.01 -0.03 -16.67
N ARG A 334 -15.74 -1.14 -16.81
CA ARG A 334 -15.24 -2.50 -16.53
C ARG A 334 -14.23 -3.02 -17.55
N HIS A 335 -14.15 -2.39 -18.72
CA HIS A 335 -13.32 -2.80 -19.87
C HIS A 335 -11.98 -2.04 -19.95
N GLY A 336 -11.54 -1.44 -18.84
CA GLY A 336 -10.27 -0.70 -18.78
C GLY A 336 -10.28 0.63 -19.53
N ALA A 337 -11.45 1.12 -19.94
CA ALA A 337 -11.56 2.50 -20.42
C ALA A 337 -11.62 3.43 -19.21
N LYS A 338 -10.73 4.42 -19.21
CA LYS A 338 -10.66 5.48 -18.21
C LYS A 338 -10.57 6.82 -18.92
N GLY A 339 -11.09 7.86 -18.28
CA GLY A 339 -11.04 9.22 -18.79
C GLY A 339 -11.32 10.24 -17.70
N VAL A 340 -11.01 11.49 -18.03
CA VAL A 340 -11.23 12.62 -17.14
C VAL A 340 -12.46 13.37 -17.63
N VAL A 341 -13.34 13.76 -16.72
CA VAL A 341 -14.48 14.62 -17.04
C VAL A 341 -13.94 15.98 -17.48
N CYS A 342 -14.10 16.33 -18.75
CA CYS A 342 -13.65 17.62 -19.29
C CYS A 342 -14.77 18.66 -19.28
N ARG A 343 -16.02 18.21 -19.48
CA ARG A 343 -17.19 19.08 -19.60
C ARG A 343 -18.43 18.41 -19.03
N ILE A 344 -19.25 19.21 -18.34
CA ILE A 344 -20.62 18.86 -17.98
C ILE A 344 -21.54 19.81 -18.75
N LEU A 345 -22.41 19.26 -19.60
CA LEU A 345 -23.33 20.02 -20.44
C LEU A 345 -24.76 19.91 -19.91
N ALA A 346 -25.59 20.91 -20.20
CA ALA A 346 -27.02 20.78 -19.96
C ALA A 346 -27.60 19.68 -20.87
N ASP A 347 -28.62 18.97 -20.39
CA ASP A 347 -29.20 17.82 -21.10
C ASP A 347 -29.78 18.19 -22.48
N ASP A 348 -30.17 19.45 -22.69
CA ASP A 348 -30.63 20.00 -23.97
C ASP A 348 -29.51 20.29 -24.97
N GLN A 349 -28.27 20.32 -24.51
CA GLN A 349 -27.08 20.46 -25.35
C GLN A 349 -26.51 19.11 -25.79
N MET A 350 -26.91 18.03 -25.14
CA MET A 350 -26.49 16.67 -25.48
C MET A 350 -27.17 16.18 -26.76
N PRO A 351 -26.48 15.36 -27.60
CA PRO A 351 -27.13 14.61 -28.66
C PRO A 351 -28.26 13.73 -28.14
N ARG A 352 -29.22 13.42 -29.00
CA ARG A 352 -30.42 12.67 -28.65
C ARG A 352 -30.63 11.52 -29.61
N LEU A 353 -31.14 10.42 -29.08
CA LEU A 353 -31.70 9.33 -29.88
C LEU A 353 -32.93 9.82 -30.66
N ALA A 354 -33.42 8.99 -31.59
CA ALA A 354 -34.59 9.32 -32.42
C ALA A 354 -35.88 9.58 -31.61
N ASP A 355 -36.00 8.96 -30.43
CA ASP A 355 -37.10 9.12 -29.47
C ASP A 355 -36.99 10.37 -28.58
N GLY A 356 -35.90 11.15 -28.74
CA GLY A 356 -35.64 12.37 -27.97
C GLY A 356 -34.82 12.16 -26.69
N THR A 357 -34.50 10.92 -26.31
CA THR A 357 -33.66 10.61 -25.14
C THR A 357 -32.27 11.21 -25.30
N PRO A 358 -31.80 12.09 -24.40
CA PRO A 358 -30.45 12.64 -24.47
C PRO A 358 -29.41 11.59 -24.07
N VAL A 359 -28.26 11.59 -24.76
CA VAL A 359 -27.10 10.79 -24.34
C VAL A 359 -26.53 11.38 -23.05
N GLU A 360 -26.04 10.50 -22.18
CA GLU A 360 -25.58 10.85 -20.84
C GLU A 360 -24.06 11.00 -20.75
N LEU A 361 -23.34 10.28 -21.60
CA LEU A 361 -21.89 10.25 -21.61
C LEU A 361 -21.38 10.20 -23.06
N ILE A 362 -20.37 11.00 -23.39
CA ILE A 362 -19.72 10.98 -24.71
C ILE A 362 -18.24 10.64 -24.54
N VAL A 363 -17.77 9.67 -25.33
CA VAL A 363 -16.35 9.31 -25.46
C VAL A 363 -15.94 9.26 -26.92
N SER A 364 -14.68 9.59 -27.18
CA SER A 364 -14.13 9.47 -28.53
C SER A 364 -14.04 7.99 -28.97
N SER A 365 -14.52 7.70 -30.19
CA SER A 365 -14.34 6.40 -30.84
C SER A 365 -12.92 6.17 -31.36
N LEU A 366 -12.11 7.24 -31.51
CA LEU A 366 -10.73 7.17 -32.01
C LEU A 366 -9.81 6.34 -31.11
N ARG A 367 -10.19 6.15 -29.85
CA ARG A 367 -9.43 5.34 -28.88
C ARG A 367 -9.55 3.84 -29.12
N LEU A 368 -10.54 3.37 -29.88
CA LEU A 368 -10.86 1.94 -29.97
C LEU A 368 -9.80 1.13 -30.73
N PRO A 369 -9.32 1.53 -31.93
CA PRO A 369 -8.35 0.72 -32.69
C PRO A 369 -7.01 0.53 -31.97
N GLY A 370 -6.55 1.53 -31.22
CA GLY A 370 -5.29 1.46 -30.48
C GLY A 370 -5.38 0.71 -29.14
N ARG A 371 -6.59 0.39 -28.66
CA ARG A 371 -6.82 -0.21 -27.34
C ARG A 371 -7.45 -1.58 -27.40
N MET A 372 -8.13 -1.91 -28.49
CA MET A 372 -8.78 -3.20 -28.69
C MET A 372 -9.73 -3.58 -27.55
N THR A 373 -10.48 -2.60 -27.02
CA THR A 373 -11.53 -2.81 -26.01
C THR A 373 -12.89 -3.05 -26.67
N LEU A 374 -13.07 -4.17 -27.38
CA LEU A 374 -14.30 -4.44 -28.13
C LEU A 374 -15.43 -4.95 -27.21
N GLY A 375 -15.11 -5.53 -26.06
CA GLY A 375 -16.07 -5.89 -25.01
C GLY A 375 -16.91 -4.69 -24.59
N HIS A 376 -16.29 -3.50 -24.48
CA HIS A 376 -16.98 -2.24 -24.20
C HIS A 376 -18.07 -1.89 -25.23
N LEU A 377 -17.83 -2.16 -26.51
CA LEU A 377 -18.82 -1.91 -27.57
C LEU A 377 -19.95 -2.93 -27.49
N ARG A 378 -19.62 -4.19 -27.20
CA ARG A 378 -20.60 -5.25 -27.01
C ARG A 378 -21.49 -4.96 -25.79
N GLU A 379 -20.91 -4.49 -24.67
CA GLU A 379 -21.67 -4.07 -23.50
C GLU A 379 -22.70 -2.98 -23.86
N ALA A 380 -22.31 -1.99 -24.67
CA ALA A 380 -23.22 -0.93 -25.12
C ALA A 380 -24.42 -1.50 -25.90
N VAL A 381 -24.18 -2.43 -26.83
CA VAL A 381 -25.23 -3.09 -27.62
C VAL A 381 -26.12 -3.97 -26.75
N LEU A 382 -25.52 -4.80 -25.89
CA LEU A 382 -26.25 -5.66 -24.96
C LEU A 382 -27.06 -4.82 -23.96
N GLY A 383 -26.58 -3.65 -23.56
CA GLY A 383 -27.31 -2.70 -22.72
C GLY A 383 -28.55 -2.13 -23.39
N ARG A 384 -28.54 -1.95 -24.72
CA ARG A 384 -29.75 -1.58 -25.50
C ARG A 384 -30.78 -2.70 -25.45
N LEU A 385 -30.34 -3.95 -25.68
CA LEU A 385 -31.20 -5.13 -25.58
C LEU A 385 -31.80 -5.28 -24.18
N ALA A 386 -30.98 -5.19 -23.13
CA ALA A 386 -31.44 -5.27 -21.74
C ALA A 386 -32.51 -4.22 -21.43
N ARG A 387 -32.33 -2.98 -21.93
CA ARG A 387 -33.30 -1.89 -21.73
C ARG A 387 -34.60 -2.13 -22.49
N HIS A 388 -34.53 -2.67 -23.71
CA HIS A 388 -35.70 -3.00 -24.52
C HIS A 388 -36.48 -4.19 -23.92
N GLU A 389 -35.78 -5.24 -23.51
CA GLU A 389 -36.38 -6.45 -22.94
C GLU A 389 -36.89 -6.26 -21.50
N GLY A 390 -36.40 -5.23 -20.80
CA GLY A 390 -36.78 -4.95 -19.42
C GLY A 390 -36.10 -5.87 -18.39
N THR A 391 -35.12 -6.67 -18.81
CA THR A 391 -34.36 -7.60 -17.97
C THR A 391 -32.86 -7.49 -18.25
N PRO A 392 -31.98 -7.72 -17.25
CA PRO A 392 -30.55 -7.75 -17.50
C PRO A 392 -30.15 -8.82 -18.51
N VAL A 393 -29.17 -8.50 -19.35
CA VAL A 393 -28.52 -9.49 -20.23
C VAL A 393 -27.39 -10.17 -19.46
N ILE A 394 -27.37 -11.51 -19.47
CA ILE A 394 -26.27 -12.29 -18.90
C ILE A 394 -25.23 -12.59 -19.98
N ALA A 395 -24.00 -12.17 -19.75
CA ALA A 395 -22.82 -12.38 -20.59
C ALA A 395 -21.62 -12.78 -19.72
N PRO A 396 -21.55 -14.07 -19.31
CA PRO A 396 -20.46 -14.57 -18.49
C PRO A 396 -19.11 -14.51 -19.24
N PRO A 397 -17.98 -14.39 -18.53
CA PRO A 397 -16.65 -14.55 -19.10
C PRO A 397 -16.54 -15.81 -19.99
N PHE A 398 -16.01 -15.68 -21.21
CA PHE A 398 -15.79 -16.79 -22.15
C PHE A 398 -17.06 -17.49 -22.68
N HIS A 399 -18.24 -17.16 -22.14
CA HIS A 399 -19.53 -17.78 -22.48
C HIS A 399 -20.61 -16.74 -22.79
N GLY A 400 -20.21 -15.55 -23.26
CA GLY A 400 -21.12 -14.49 -23.67
C GLY A 400 -21.97 -14.86 -24.90
N PRO A 401 -23.09 -14.16 -25.14
CA PRO A 401 -23.93 -14.36 -26.32
C PRO A 401 -23.13 -14.25 -27.61
N SER A 402 -23.36 -15.18 -28.55
CA SER A 402 -22.68 -15.17 -29.85
C SER A 402 -23.10 -13.95 -30.71
N GLU A 403 -22.30 -13.55 -31.69
CA GLU A 403 -22.68 -12.46 -32.60
C GLU A 403 -24.02 -12.75 -33.31
N ALA A 404 -24.22 -13.99 -33.75
CA ALA A 404 -25.46 -14.40 -34.42
C ALA A 404 -26.68 -14.26 -33.50
N GLU A 405 -26.53 -14.64 -32.23
CA GLU A 405 -27.59 -14.49 -31.22
C GLU A 405 -27.89 -13.01 -30.94
N ILE A 406 -26.87 -12.17 -30.77
CA ILE A 406 -27.03 -10.72 -30.56
C ILE A 406 -27.78 -10.10 -31.75
N ARG A 407 -27.39 -10.42 -32.98
CA ARG A 407 -28.06 -9.92 -34.19
C ARG A 407 -29.52 -10.36 -34.26
N GLN A 408 -29.82 -11.63 -33.96
CA GLN A 408 -31.20 -12.13 -33.92
C GLN A 408 -32.04 -11.40 -32.89
N ARG A 409 -31.49 -11.15 -31.70
CA ARG A 409 -32.17 -10.39 -30.64
C ARG A 409 -32.40 -8.93 -31.02
N LEU A 410 -31.45 -8.28 -31.68
CA LEU A 410 -31.61 -6.92 -32.20
C LEU A 410 -32.75 -6.84 -33.23
N ILE A 411 -32.81 -7.80 -34.17
CA ILE A 411 -33.91 -7.90 -35.15
C ILE A 411 -35.25 -8.09 -34.43
N ALA A 412 -35.32 -8.99 -33.45
CA ALA A 412 -36.53 -9.25 -32.69
C ALA A 412 -36.99 -8.05 -31.84
N ALA A 413 -36.04 -7.19 -31.44
CA ALA A 413 -36.27 -5.97 -30.68
C ALA A 413 -36.55 -4.73 -31.56
N ASP A 414 -36.62 -4.88 -32.89
CA ASP A 414 -36.71 -3.76 -33.84
C ASP A 414 -35.61 -2.70 -33.63
N LEU A 415 -34.41 -3.16 -33.25
CA LEU A 415 -33.22 -2.33 -33.08
C LEU A 415 -32.27 -2.48 -34.27
N PRO A 416 -31.46 -1.46 -34.60
CA PRO A 416 -30.46 -1.55 -35.65
C PRO A 416 -29.51 -2.73 -35.44
N VAL A 417 -29.38 -3.59 -36.46
CA VAL A 417 -28.63 -4.87 -36.38
C VAL A 417 -27.11 -4.66 -36.29
N ASP A 418 -26.63 -3.49 -36.70
CA ASP A 418 -25.24 -3.04 -36.54
C ASP A 418 -25.01 -2.30 -35.20
N GLY A 419 -26.06 -2.10 -34.40
CA GLY A 419 -26.03 -1.36 -33.15
C GLY A 419 -25.84 0.16 -33.31
N MET A 420 -25.87 0.69 -34.53
CA MET A 420 -25.60 2.10 -34.80
C MET A 420 -26.89 2.93 -34.87
N GLU A 421 -26.81 4.16 -34.38
CA GLU A 421 -27.92 5.11 -34.32
C GLU A 421 -27.51 6.44 -34.97
N THR A 422 -28.45 7.10 -35.64
CA THR A 422 -28.25 8.47 -36.12
C THR A 422 -28.74 9.45 -35.07
N LEU A 423 -27.79 10.04 -34.34
CA LEU A 423 -28.06 11.02 -33.28
C LEU A 423 -28.57 12.36 -33.84
N ARG A 424 -29.55 12.96 -33.16
CA ARG A 424 -30.05 14.32 -33.43
C ARG A 424 -29.42 15.30 -32.43
N GLY A 425 -29.09 16.52 -32.83
CA GLY A 425 -28.45 17.46 -31.91
C GLY A 425 -28.34 18.89 -32.40
N THR A 426 -27.82 19.76 -31.54
CA THR A 426 -27.70 21.22 -31.73
C THR A 426 -26.51 21.64 -32.61
N ARG A 427 -25.47 20.80 -32.71
CA ARG A 427 -24.35 21.00 -33.66
C ARG A 427 -24.68 20.32 -34.98
N ALA A 428 -24.58 21.06 -36.09
CA ALA A 428 -25.03 20.69 -37.44
C ALA A 428 -24.27 19.52 -38.13
N ALA A 429 -23.55 18.66 -37.39
CA ALA A 429 -22.54 17.76 -37.97
C ALA A 429 -22.81 16.24 -37.80
N TYR A 430 -23.91 15.80 -37.17
CA TYR A 430 -24.13 14.36 -36.94
C TYR A 430 -25.02 13.75 -38.02
N VAL A 431 -24.42 13.47 -39.18
CA VAL A 431 -25.10 12.81 -40.31
C VAL A 431 -24.77 11.31 -40.36
N HIS A 432 -23.71 10.86 -39.67
CA HIS A 432 -23.25 9.48 -39.72
C HIS A 432 -23.78 8.65 -38.54
N PRO A 433 -24.30 7.44 -38.79
CA PRO A 433 -24.62 6.49 -37.74
C PRO A 433 -23.44 6.26 -36.81
N SER A 434 -23.69 6.22 -35.51
CA SER A 434 -22.69 6.05 -34.47
C SER A 434 -23.17 5.04 -33.44
N LEU A 435 -22.26 4.30 -32.82
CA LEU A 435 -22.63 3.40 -31.73
C LEU A 435 -23.11 4.21 -30.52
N VAL A 436 -24.30 3.86 -30.01
CA VAL A 436 -24.88 4.43 -28.80
C VAL A 436 -25.51 3.31 -27.99
N GLY A 437 -25.17 3.21 -26.71
CA GLY A 437 -25.70 2.16 -25.86
C GLY A 437 -25.42 2.35 -24.38
N TRP A 438 -26.08 1.55 -23.54
CA TRP A 438 -25.93 1.66 -22.09
C TRP A 438 -24.69 0.91 -21.64
N VAL A 439 -23.78 1.61 -20.95
CA VAL A 439 -22.52 1.08 -20.44
C VAL A 439 -22.44 1.33 -18.93
N TYR A 440 -21.86 0.40 -18.18
CA TYR A 440 -21.70 0.55 -16.74
C TYR A 440 -20.40 1.31 -16.39
N TRP A 441 -20.56 2.53 -15.87
CA TRP A 441 -19.46 3.44 -15.51
C TRP A 441 -19.40 3.69 -14.01
N GLY A 442 -18.20 3.74 -13.43
CA GLY A 442 -17.97 4.11 -12.04
C GLY A 442 -17.08 5.34 -11.89
N ARG A 443 -17.36 6.14 -10.85
CA ARG A 443 -16.49 7.23 -10.40
C ARG A 443 -15.39 6.67 -9.52
N THR A 444 -14.14 6.97 -9.84
CA THR A 444 -12.99 6.50 -9.05
C THR A 444 -12.72 7.42 -7.86
N ASN A 445 -12.00 6.94 -6.85
CA ASN A 445 -11.47 7.73 -5.73
C ASN A 445 -10.35 8.71 -6.13
N HIS A 446 -10.15 8.96 -7.43
CA HIS A 446 -9.21 9.95 -7.94
C HIS A 446 -9.95 11.24 -8.30
N LEU A 447 -10.21 12.05 -7.28
CA LEU A 447 -10.94 13.31 -7.41
C LEU A 447 -9.98 14.44 -7.83
N ALA A 448 -10.50 15.42 -8.57
CA ALA A 448 -9.73 16.58 -9.03
C ALA A 448 -9.23 17.41 -7.84
N ARG A 449 -10.14 17.75 -6.93
CA ARG A 449 -9.86 18.57 -5.75
C ARG A 449 -8.75 18.02 -4.85
N ASP A 450 -8.68 16.71 -4.68
CA ASP A 450 -7.69 16.06 -3.80
C ASP A 450 -6.27 16.17 -4.38
N LYS A 451 -6.16 16.50 -5.67
CA LYS A 451 -4.89 16.68 -6.38
C LYS A 451 -4.52 18.14 -6.57
N MET A 452 -5.44 19.07 -6.32
CA MET A 452 -5.17 20.50 -6.42
C MET A 452 -4.58 21.01 -5.11
N ALA A 453 -3.24 21.11 -5.08
CA ALA A 453 -2.51 21.73 -3.99
C ALA A 453 -1.68 22.91 -4.51
N PHE A 454 -1.77 24.05 -3.82
CA PHE A 454 -0.93 25.21 -4.06
C PHE A 454 -0.26 25.63 -2.76
N ALA A 455 1.03 25.94 -2.82
CA ALA A 455 1.79 26.46 -1.71
C ALA A 455 2.47 27.75 -2.15
N VAL A 456 2.28 28.82 -1.36
CA VAL A 456 2.93 30.11 -1.59
C VAL A 456 4.07 30.29 -0.59
N ASP A 457 3.81 30.04 0.70
CA ASP A 457 4.74 30.34 1.81
C ASP A 457 5.02 29.14 2.73
N ALA A 458 4.69 27.93 2.27
CA ALA A 458 4.86 26.69 3.03
C ALA A 458 5.96 25.83 2.38
N PRO A 459 7.25 25.97 2.80
CA PRO A 459 8.37 25.30 2.14
C PRO A 459 8.29 23.77 2.16
N GLN A 460 7.49 23.19 3.06
CA GLN A 460 7.25 21.73 3.13
C GLN A 460 6.11 21.24 2.22
N GLN A 461 5.41 22.12 1.50
CA GLN A 461 4.22 21.79 0.70
C GLN A 461 4.35 22.16 -0.80
N GLY A 462 5.56 22.53 -1.25
CA GLY A 462 5.83 22.91 -2.64
C GLY A 462 6.11 21.74 -3.58
N GLN A 463 5.98 21.99 -4.89
CA GLN A 463 6.38 21.03 -5.93
C GLN A 463 7.91 20.99 -6.06
N LEU A 464 8.47 19.78 -6.17
CA LEU A 464 9.90 19.59 -6.36
C LEU A 464 10.28 19.88 -7.82
N LEU A 465 11.24 20.79 -8.04
CA LEU A 465 11.92 20.92 -9.33
C LEU A 465 13.05 19.89 -9.38
N GLY A 466 12.85 18.80 -10.12
CA GLY A 466 13.80 17.69 -10.20
C GLY A 466 14.94 17.93 -11.19
N ASP A 467 15.85 16.96 -11.26
CA ASP A 467 17.03 17.02 -12.12
C ASP A 467 16.69 17.15 -13.61
N LEU A 468 15.59 16.51 -14.05
CA LEU A 468 15.15 16.56 -15.44
C LEU A 468 14.61 17.94 -15.82
N GLU A 469 13.83 18.57 -14.95
CA GLU A 469 13.32 19.93 -15.15
C GLU A 469 14.48 20.93 -15.17
N VAL A 470 15.45 20.77 -14.27
CA VAL A 470 16.68 21.58 -14.25
C VAL A 470 17.47 21.41 -15.54
N ALA A 471 17.62 20.19 -16.04
CA ALA A 471 18.30 19.92 -17.31
C ALA A 471 17.58 20.59 -18.50
N ALA A 472 16.24 20.54 -18.53
CA ALA A 472 15.45 21.20 -19.56
C ALA A 472 15.65 22.73 -19.53
N LEU A 473 15.59 23.34 -18.34
CA LEU A 473 15.83 24.77 -18.15
C LEU A 473 17.25 25.19 -18.57
N ARG A 474 18.27 24.38 -18.24
CA ARG A 474 19.65 24.61 -18.69
C ARG A 474 19.77 24.59 -20.21
N LYS A 475 19.12 23.62 -20.86
CA LYS A 475 19.16 23.47 -22.33
C LYS A 475 18.57 24.67 -23.07
N VAL A 476 17.52 25.28 -22.53
CA VAL A 476 16.92 26.50 -23.10
C VAL A 476 17.62 27.79 -22.66
N GLY A 477 18.69 27.70 -21.87
CA GLY A 477 19.44 28.86 -21.38
C GLY A 477 18.69 29.69 -20.33
N ALA A 478 17.73 29.10 -19.61
CA ALA A 478 16.95 29.78 -18.58
C ALA A 478 17.74 29.93 -17.26
N THR A 479 18.91 30.56 -17.34
CA THR A 479 19.86 30.72 -16.22
C THR A 479 19.28 31.56 -15.07
N GLU A 480 18.53 32.62 -15.35
CA GLU A 480 17.91 33.45 -14.31
C GLU A 480 16.81 32.70 -13.54
N ILE A 481 16.04 31.84 -14.20
CA ILE A 481 15.00 31.00 -13.54
C ILE A 481 15.67 30.00 -12.60
N LEU A 482 16.75 29.35 -13.07
CA LEU A 482 17.52 28.41 -12.24
C LEU A 482 18.16 29.09 -11.05
N ARG A 483 18.75 30.28 -11.28
CA ARG A 483 19.34 31.11 -10.23
C ARG A 483 18.29 31.49 -9.18
N GLU A 484 17.10 31.92 -9.60
CA GLU A 484 15.98 32.22 -8.70
C GLU A 484 15.57 31.00 -7.87
N HIS A 485 15.42 29.85 -8.52
CA HIS A 485 15.01 28.63 -7.87
C HIS A 485 16.00 28.23 -6.76
N PHE A 486 17.29 28.14 -7.07
CA PHE A 486 18.31 27.63 -6.15
C PHE A 486 18.82 28.64 -5.12
N LEU A 487 18.80 29.94 -5.42
CA LEU A 487 19.34 30.97 -4.52
C LEU A 487 18.26 31.69 -3.73
N THR A 488 17.10 31.96 -4.33
CA THR A 488 16.10 32.85 -3.74
C THR A 488 14.91 32.08 -3.17
N ARG A 489 14.33 31.15 -3.94
CA ARG A 489 13.18 30.34 -3.49
C ARG A 489 13.58 29.21 -2.53
N ALA A 490 14.70 28.54 -2.80
CA ALA A 490 15.22 27.46 -1.95
C ALA A 490 15.86 27.95 -0.63
N ALA A 491 16.01 29.25 -0.43
CA ALA A 491 16.66 29.82 0.75
C ALA A 491 15.78 29.92 2.00
N ASN A 492 14.47 29.70 1.91
CA ASN A 492 13.51 29.99 2.99
C ASN A 492 13.58 31.43 3.57
N ALA A 493 14.40 32.30 2.98
CA ALA A 493 14.77 33.62 3.53
C ALA A 493 13.94 34.77 2.96
N ALA A 494 13.09 34.49 1.96
CA ALA A 494 12.15 35.48 1.47
C ALA A 494 10.90 35.46 2.36
N ALA A 495 10.81 36.40 3.29
CA ALA A 495 9.52 36.73 3.89
C ALA A 495 8.53 37.05 2.75
N PRO A 496 7.31 36.49 2.73
CA PRO A 496 6.33 36.64 1.64
C PRO A 496 6.01 38.11 1.30
N ALA A 497 6.13 38.98 2.29
CA ALA A 497 5.99 40.43 2.16
C ALA A 497 6.95 41.04 1.12
N ALA A 498 8.13 40.49 0.90
CA ALA A 498 9.11 41.03 -0.05
C ALA A 498 8.76 40.74 -1.52
N LEU A 499 8.12 39.60 -1.81
CA LEU A 499 7.66 39.22 -3.16
C LEU A 499 6.41 39.98 -3.60
N ALA A 500 5.52 40.31 -2.65
CA ALA A 500 4.28 41.04 -2.94
C ALA A 500 4.48 42.52 -3.31
N ILE A 501 5.65 43.10 -2.99
CA ILE A 501 5.94 44.54 -3.13
C ILE A 501 6.82 44.83 -4.36
N GLY A 502 7.45 43.83 -4.98
CA GLY A 502 8.24 44.02 -6.20
C GLY A 502 9.29 42.93 -6.44
N SER A 503 10.24 43.20 -7.35
CA SER A 503 11.33 42.28 -7.69
C SER A 503 12.19 41.97 -6.46
N VAL A 504 12.26 40.69 -6.06
CA VAL A 504 13.20 40.26 -5.02
C VAL A 504 14.59 40.17 -5.61
N ALA A 505 15.56 40.80 -4.94
CA ALA A 505 16.96 40.68 -5.32
C ALA A 505 17.42 39.22 -5.17
N GLN A 506 18.07 38.70 -6.20
CA GLN A 506 18.61 37.35 -6.18
C GLN A 506 19.65 37.19 -5.08
N ALA A 507 19.56 36.15 -4.25
CA ALA A 507 20.62 35.86 -3.28
C ALA A 507 21.93 35.54 -4.02
N ALA A 508 23.06 35.86 -3.39
CA ALA A 508 24.38 35.53 -3.93
C ALA A 508 24.70 34.04 -3.72
N PRO A 509 25.50 33.40 -4.59
CA PRO A 509 26.06 32.09 -4.30
C PRO A 509 26.99 32.15 -3.06
N PRO A 510 27.22 31.03 -2.36
CA PRO A 510 26.73 29.69 -2.64
C PRO A 510 25.25 29.47 -2.30
N THR A 511 24.63 28.43 -2.87
CA THR A 511 23.23 28.11 -2.57
C THR A 511 23.07 27.69 -1.10
N PRO A 512 21.90 27.95 -0.48
CA PRO A 512 21.57 27.45 0.85
C PRO A 512 21.77 25.93 1.01
N GLN A 513 21.43 25.15 -0.02
CA GLN A 513 21.68 23.71 -0.06
C GLN A 513 23.18 23.38 -0.03
N PHE A 514 24.01 24.15 -0.73
CA PHE A 514 25.46 23.99 -0.70
C PHE A 514 26.04 24.36 0.67
N VAL A 515 25.56 25.44 1.30
CA VAL A 515 25.95 25.79 2.68
C VAL A 515 25.57 24.67 3.66
N GLN A 516 24.37 24.12 3.54
CA GLN A 516 23.93 22.98 4.36
C GLN A 516 24.81 21.74 4.10
N LEU A 517 25.20 21.47 2.85
CA LEU A 517 26.14 20.40 2.53
C LEU A 517 27.50 20.63 3.18
N GLN A 518 28.06 21.85 3.10
CA GLN A 518 29.31 22.21 3.76
C GLN A 518 29.24 21.95 5.27
N GLN A 519 28.14 22.35 5.92
CA GLN A 519 27.91 22.10 7.35
C GLN A 519 27.83 20.61 7.68
N ARG A 520 27.12 19.82 6.87
CA ARG A 520 27.01 18.35 7.05
C ARG A 520 28.35 17.66 6.89
N LEU A 521 29.15 18.06 5.89
CA LEU A 521 30.49 17.50 5.67
C LEU A 521 31.46 17.91 6.79
N ALA A 522 31.39 19.16 7.26
CA ALA A 522 32.22 19.65 8.35
C ALA A 522 31.99 18.85 9.64
N ALA A 523 30.76 18.39 9.89
CA ALA A 523 30.46 17.53 11.03
C ALA A 523 31.18 16.16 10.98
N ALA A 524 31.54 15.69 9.80
CA ALA A 524 32.36 14.49 9.59
C ALA A 524 33.87 14.79 9.54
N GLY A 525 34.29 16.02 9.87
CA GLY A 525 35.69 16.45 9.76
C GLY A 525 36.13 16.80 8.34
N ILE A 526 35.19 16.89 7.38
CA ILE A 526 35.46 17.18 5.97
C ILE A 526 35.11 18.64 5.71
N GLN A 527 36.12 19.48 5.50
CA GLN A 527 35.95 20.88 5.16
C GLN A 527 35.86 21.03 3.64
N VAL A 528 34.90 21.84 3.18
CA VAL A 528 34.71 22.14 1.76
C VAL A 528 34.74 23.65 1.58
N ALA A 529 35.63 24.14 0.71
CA ALA A 529 35.71 25.54 0.32
C ALA A 529 35.53 25.68 -1.20
N LEU A 530 34.85 26.73 -1.63
CA LEU A 530 34.83 27.14 -3.03
C LEU A 530 35.90 28.21 -3.23
N VAL A 531 36.96 27.90 -3.98
CA VAL A 531 38.07 28.82 -4.30
C VAL A 531 38.25 28.81 -5.81
N ASP A 532 38.23 29.99 -6.44
CA ASP A 532 38.37 30.14 -7.89
C ASP A 532 37.43 29.23 -8.72
N ASP A 533 36.15 29.16 -8.31
CA ASP A 533 35.11 28.29 -8.89
C ASP A 533 35.41 26.77 -8.82
N ALA A 534 36.42 26.36 -8.07
CA ALA A 534 36.76 24.97 -7.81
C ALA A 534 36.39 24.57 -6.37
N LEU A 535 35.93 23.33 -6.22
CA LEU A 535 35.69 22.74 -4.89
C LEU A 535 36.99 22.19 -4.32
N HIS A 536 37.39 22.74 -3.18
CA HIS A 536 38.53 22.28 -2.40
C HIS A 536 38.04 21.50 -1.19
N PHE A 537 38.53 20.27 -1.06
CA PHE A 537 38.26 19.41 0.09
C PHE A 537 39.50 19.32 0.96
N SER A 538 39.32 19.46 2.27
CA SER A 538 40.37 19.21 3.24
C SER A 538 39.80 18.46 4.44
N PHE A 539 40.68 17.75 5.16
CA PHE A 539 40.34 17.09 6.41
C PHE A 539 40.84 17.95 7.57
N GLY A 540 39.97 18.26 8.51
CA GLY A 540 40.29 19.02 9.72
C GLY A 540 40.00 18.20 10.98
N ALA A 541 40.70 18.51 12.07
CA ALA A 541 40.28 18.03 13.38
C ALA A 541 38.89 18.63 13.69
N VAL A 542 37.95 17.82 14.16
CA VAL A 542 36.67 18.31 14.70
C VAL A 542 37.01 19.12 15.95
N ALA A 543 37.12 20.44 15.82
CA ALA A 543 37.53 21.28 16.94
C ALA A 543 36.49 21.18 18.06
N GLU A 544 36.94 20.84 19.28
CA GLU A 544 36.11 20.96 20.49
C GLU A 544 35.59 22.40 20.56
N GLY A 545 34.25 22.55 20.54
CA GLY A 545 33.59 23.85 20.55
C GLY A 545 33.28 24.47 19.17
N GLN A 546 33.63 23.82 18.06
CA GLN A 546 33.14 24.17 16.71
C GLN A 546 32.38 23.03 16.01
N GLY A 547 32.13 21.93 16.72
CA GLY A 547 31.12 20.95 16.35
C GLY A 547 29.72 21.55 16.51
N ILE A 548 28.79 21.13 15.65
CA ILE A 548 27.44 21.67 15.49
C ILE A 548 26.80 22.01 16.83
N ALA A 549 26.29 23.23 16.99
CA ALA A 549 25.41 23.62 18.10
C ALA A 549 24.00 23.00 17.99
N ALA A 550 23.73 22.16 16.98
CA ALA A 550 22.45 21.51 16.72
C ALA A 550 22.66 20.05 16.24
N PRO A 551 21.73 19.12 16.53
CA PRO A 551 21.82 17.74 16.08
C PRO A 551 21.68 17.60 14.54
N ILE A 552 22.30 16.55 13.96
CA ILE A 552 22.11 16.17 12.55
C ILE A 552 20.89 15.26 12.47
N ALA A 553 19.79 15.75 11.89
CA ALA A 553 18.67 14.88 11.55
C ALA A 553 19.08 13.81 10.51
N LEU A 554 18.85 12.55 10.85
CA LEU A 554 19.08 11.41 9.99
C LEU A 554 18.01 11.35 8.90
N ALA A 555 18.42 11.01 7.67
CA ALA A 555 17.52 10.93 6.52
C ALA A 555 16.45 9.83 6.68
N GLN A 556 16.72 8.82 7.50
CA GLN A 556 15.75 7.83 7.96
C GLN A 556 16.02 7.54 9.44
N PRO A 557 14.96 7.39 10.27
CA PRO A 557 15.13 6.98 11.65
C PRO A 557 15.78 5.60 11.72
N LEU A 558 16.82 5.47 12.53
CA LEU A 558 17.50 4.19 12.76
C LEU A 558 17.06 3.62 14.12
N PRO A 559 16.94 2.29 14.29
CA PRO A 559 16.68 1.70 15.60
C PRO A 559 17.79 2.10 16.58
N HIS A 560 17.43 2.59 17.77
CA HIS A 560 18.43 2.88 18.78
C HIS A 560 19.07 1.56 19.24
N PRO A 561 20.42 1.44 19.21
CA PRO A 561 21.11 0.16 19.34
C PRO A 561 20.90 -0.54 20.69
N TRP A 562 20.37 0.17 21.70
CA TRP A 562 20.09 -0.35 23.04
C TRP A 562 18.68 -0.07 23.55
N LEU A 563 17.85 0.68 22.80
CA LEU A 563 16.48 1.04 23.20
C LEU A 563 15.57 0.77 22.00
N PRO A 564 15.09 -0.48 21.85
CA PRO A 564 14.39 -0.93 20.63
C PRO A 564 13.13 -0.13 20.30
N ASP A 565 12.51 0.48 21.33
CA ASP A 565 11.30 1.30 21.21
C ASP A 565 11.61 2.78 20.89
N HIS A 566 12.86 3.13 20.63
CA HIS A 566 13.29 4.48 20.30
C HIS A 566 14.03 4.51 18.97
N ALA A 567 13.66 5.44 18.11
CA ALA A 567 14.35 5.68 16.85
C ALA A 567 15.36 6.82 17.03
N LEU A 568 16.60 6.58 16.63
CA LEU A 568 17.59 7.61 16.38
C LEU A 568 17.13 8.40 15.16
N THR A 569 16.59 9.58 15.41
CA THR A 569 16.22 10.54 14.37
C THR A 569 17.28 11.61 14.17
N GLU A 570 18.20 11.79 15.13
CA GLU A 570 19.23 12.81 15.10
C GLU A 570 20.55 12.30 15.71
N VAL A 571 21.70 12.83 15.26
CA VAL A 571 23.03 12.52 15.78
C VAL A 571 23.83 13.82 15.97
N GLY A 572 24.37 14.06 17.16
CA GLY A 572 25.13 15.27 17.48
C GLY A 572 26.00 15.12 18.72
N LEU A 573 26.82 16.13 19.01
CA LEU A 573 27.59 16.20 20.26
C LEU A 573 26.64 16.51 21.45
N PRO A 574 26.86 15.95 22.65
CA PRO A 574 25.97 16.16 23.80
C PRO A 574 25.72 17.63 24.17
N SER A 575 26.70 18.50 23.91
CA SER A 575 26.62 19.95 24.16
C SER A 575 25.65 20.69 23.22
N ALA A 576 25.19 20.06 22.15
CA ALA A 576 24.28 20.62 21.15
C ALA A 576 22.79 20.33 21.43
N LEU A 577 22.49 19.59 22.49
CA LEU A 577 21.14 19.16 22.86
C LEU A 577 20.46 20.08 23.89
N THR A 578 21.09 21.18 24.31
CA THR A 578 20.49 22.12 25.26
C THR A 578 19.34 22.89 24.59
N GLY A 579 18.10 22.53 24.93
CA GLY A 579 16.88 23.19 24.44
C GLY A 579 15.78 22.27 23.91
N HIS A 580 16.04 20.96 23.78
CA HIS A 580 14.99 19.96 23.51
C HIS A 580 14.08 19.82 24.75
N PRO A 581 12.77 19.55 24.63
CA PRO A 581 11.90 19.33 25.80
C PRO A 581 12.36 18.20 26.73
N ASP A 582 13.21 17.28 26.23
CA ASP A 582 13.86 16.20 26.98
C ASP A 582 15.38 16.42 27.19
N ALA A 583 15.88 17.63 26.95
CA ALA A 583 17.26 17.95 27.26
C ALA A 583 17.45 17.90 28.79
N PRO A 584 18.46 17.16 29.31
CA PRO A 584 18.75 17.21 30.73
C PRO A 584 19.10 18.65 31.09
N GLN A 585 18.26 19.29 31.92
CA GLN A 585 18.57 20.61 32.47
C GLN A 585 19.91 20.51 33.19
N GLN A 586 20.83 21.43 32.87
CA GLN A 586 22.09 21.55 33.60
C GLN A 586 21.77 21.81 35.08
N VAL A 587 21.89 20.78 35.90
CA VAL A 587 21.85 20.92 37.36
C VAL A 587 23.20 21.49 37.77
N PRO A 588 23.27 22.67 38.41
CA PRO A 588 24.52 23.17 38.96
C PRO A 588 25.05 22.17 39.98
N PHE A 589 26.33 21.81 39.86
CA PHE A 589 27.00 20.94 40.81
C PHE A 589 27.36 21.74 42.07
N ASP A 590 26.33 22.12 42.81
CA ASP A 590 26.45 22.79 44.09
C ASP A 590 26.19 21.72 45.13
N GLY A 591 27.29 21.09 45.58
CA GLY A 591 27.24 19.90 46.43
C GLY A 591 26.39 20.10 47.68
N GLN A 592 25.11 19.72 47.61
CA GLN A 592 24.28 19.26 48.72
C GLN A 592 22.92 18.71 48.22
N SER A 593 22.82 17.38 48.31
CA SER A 593 21.61 16.56 48.54
C SER A 593 20.44 16.60 47.52
N ILE A 594 20.40 15.60 46.63
CA ILE A 594 19.16 14.92 46.25
C ILE A 594 19.35 13.41 46.48
N THR A 595 18.91 12.95 47.63
CA THR A 595 18.39 11.60 47.82
C THR A 595 17.00 11.55 47.18
N ASP A 596 16.69 10.45 46.50
CA ASP A 596 15.41 10.10 45.85
C ASP A 596 15.30 10.37 44.33
N SER A 597 15.98 9.54 43.55
CA SER A 597 15.33 8.89 42.41
C SER A 597 15.94 7.50 42.18
N LYS A 598 15.08 6.51 41.95
CA LYS A 598 15.44 5.10 41.71
C LYS A 598 16.40 4.93 40.50
N ALA A 599 16.40 5.88 39.57
CA ALA A 599 17.29 5.94 38.42
C ALA A 599 18.77 6.19 38.77
N ALA A 600 19.06 6.92 39.85
CA ALA A 600 20.45 7.18 40.27
C ALA A 600 21.11 5.95 40.92
N VAL A 601 20.31 5.09 41.56
CA VAL A 601 20.78 3.83 42.16
C VAL A 601 21.09 2.80 41.08
N ASP A 602 20.26 2.71 40.04
CA ASP A 602 20.47 1.80 38.91
C ASP A 602 21.66 2.23 38.03
N TYR A 603 21.87 3.54 37.83
CA TYR A 603 23.02 4.03 37.07
C TYR A 603 24.36 3.87 37.82
N ALA A 604 24.35 4.04 39.15
CA ALA A 604 25.53 3.77 39.99
C ALA A 604 25.86 2.28 40.05
N ALA A 605 24.85 1.40 40.09
CA ALA A 605 25.04 -0.05 40.04
C ALA A 605 25.60 -0.52 38.68
N ILE A 606 25.17 0.11 37.57
CA ILE A 606 25.71 -0.14 36.22
C ILE A 606 27.14 0.39 36.09
N GLY A 607 27.44 1.57 36.64
CA GLY A 607 28.80 2.11 36.71
C GLY A 607 29.73 1.21 37.52
N GLU A 608 29.30 0.75 38.69
CA GLU A 608 30.09 -0.14 39.56
C GLU A 608 30.25 -1.54 38.95
N THR A 609 29.29 -2.01 38.15
CA THR A 609 29.37 -3.27 37.39
C THR A 609 30.31 -3.13 36.19
N ASN A 610 30.31 -1.99 35.50
CA ASN A 610 31.25 -1.69 34.43
C ASN A 610 32.68 -1.48 34.96
N ASP A 611 32.85 -0.91 36.14
CA ASP A 611 34.15 -0.80 36.81
C ASP A 611 34.64 -2.17 37.28
N LYS A 612 33.75 -3.05 37.79
CA LYS A 612 34.08 -4.46 38.09
C LYS A 612 34.44 -5.25 36.84
N LEU A 613 33.73 -5.03 35.72
CA LEU A 613 34.01 -5.65 34.43
C LEU A 613 35.33 -5.13 33.85
N THR A 614 35.60 -3.83 33.95
CA THR A 614 36.86 -3.19 33.54
C THR A 614 38.02 -3.66 34.42
N ASN A 615 37.81 -3.88 35.72
CA ASN A 615 38.81 -4.49 36.63
C ASN A 615 39.03 -5.98 36.34
N LEU A 616 38.00 -6.73 35.94
CA LEU A 616 38.10 -8.13 35.48
C LEU A 616 38.83 -8.25 34.13
N LEU A 617 38.62 -7.29 33.23
CA LEU A 617 39.23 -7.24 31.90
C LEU A 617 40.65 -6.64 31.91
N SER A 618 40.97 -5.79 32.89
CA SER A 618 42.32 -5.23 33.10
C SER A 618 43.21 -6.11 33.99
N GLY A 619 42.64 -7.07 34.71
CA GLY A 619 43.36 -8.21 35.30
C GLY A 619 43.77 -9.18 34.21
N GLY A 620 44.93 -8.94 33.59
CA GLY A 620 45.45 -9.74 32.48
C GLY A 620 45.38 -11.25 32.71
N ALA A 621 45.12 -12.00 31.63
CA ALA A 621 45.06 -13.47 31.66
C ALA A 621 46.34 -14.06 32.29
N PRO A 622 46.24 -15.09 33.16
CA PRO A 622 47.39 -15.73 33.78
C PRO A 622 48.48 -16.06 32.77
N THR A 623 49.73 -15.73 33.06
CA THR A 623 50.87 -15.91 32.14
C THR A 623 51.03 -17.37 31.67
N SER A 624 50.48 -18.33 32.42
CA SER A 624 50.37 -19.74 32.03
C SER A 624 49.46 -19.98 30.83
N LEU A 625 48.29 -19.32 30.75
CA LEU A 625 47.35 -19.41 29.63
C LEU A 625 47.90 -18.74 28.36
N ILE A 626 48.58 -17.60 28.52
CA ILE A 626 49.25 -16.91 27.39
C ILE A 626 50.38 -17.78 26.82
N LYS A 627 51.20 -18.39 27.68
CA LYS A 627 52.27 -19.32 27.23
C LYS A 627 51.70 -20.56 26.54
N GLN A 628 50.61 -21.13 27.05
CA GLN A 628 50.00 -22.32 26.49
C GLN A 628 49.37 -22.05 25.11
N ALA A 629 48.69 -20.91 24.95
CA ALA A 629 48.16 -20.47 23.66
C ALA A 629 49.25 -20.15 22.63
N GLN A 630 50.34 -19.49 23.05
CA GLN A 630 51.48 -19.21 22.17
C GLN A 630 52.22 -20.49 21.74
N GLN A 631 52.30 -21.49 22.62
CA GLN A 631 52.94 -22.77 22.32
C GLN A 631 52.08 -23.63 21.36
N GLN A 632 50.76 -23.64 21.52
CA GLN A 632 49.84 -24.30 20.58
C GLN A 632 49.83 -23.62 19.21
N LEU A 633 49.89 -22.29 19.17
CA LEU A 633 49.95 -21.54 17.91
C LEU A 633 51.27 -21.80 17.16
N ARG A 634 52.41 -21.82 17.87
CA ARG A 634 53.71 -22.17 17.27
C ARG A 634 53.75 -23.61 16.74
N SER A 635 53.16 -24.57 17.45
CA SER A 635 53.05 -25.96 16.97
C SER A 635 52.28 -26.02 15.65
N ARG A 636 51.10 -25.40 15.58
CA ARG A 636 50.24 -25.42 14.38
C ARG A 636 50.84 -24.67 13.19
N VAL A 637 51.59 -23.60 13.44
CA VAL A 637 52.31 -22.86 12.39
C VAL A 637 53.48 -23.69 11.85
N ASN A 638 54.22 -24.41 12.70
CA ASN A 638 55.29 -25.29 12.23
C ASN A 638 54.73 -26.50 11.47
N ASP A 639 53.64 -27.12 11.95
CA ASP A 639 52.96 -28.23 11.24
C ASP A 639 52.47 -27.80 9.85
N TYR A 640 52.01 -26.57 9.69
CA TYR A 640 51.58 -25.98 8.41
C TYR A 640 52.75 -25.66 7.46
N LEU A 641 53.94 -25.39 7.99
CA LEU A 641 55.12 -25.07 7.18
C LEU A 641 55.91 -26.32 6.76
N GLU A 642 55.67 -27.47 7.41
CA GLU A 642 56.29 -28.76 7.06
C GLU A 642 55.41 -29.64 6.13
N THR A 643 54.14 -29.28 5.92
CA THR A 643 53.27 -29.78 4.82
C THR A 643 53.36 -28.90 3.59
#